data_AF-A0A517SQX7-F1
#
_entry.id   AF-A0A517SQX7-F1
#
_cell.length_a   1.000
_cell.length_b   1.000
_cell.length_c   1.000
_cell.angle_alpha   90.00
_cell.angle_beta   90.00
_cell.angle_gamma   90.00
#
_symmetry.space_group_name_H-M   'P 1'
#
loop_
_entity.id
_entity.type
_entity.pdbx_description
1 polymer ?
#
loop_
_entity_poly.entity_id
_entity_poly.type
_entity_poly.pdbx_seq_one_letter_code
_entity_poly.pdbx_strand_id
1 'polypeptide(L)'
;MLTLALTVIATPAQVRSQEAAENPWLEELDERLQEAKQRASELDRRRTQVHRRIELLSEIRRAAIQIIRLERQLEAAEESGSENAEALEDQLRRAEIDVECKEERLDLFNRQAELTELQQELRHAEQDDGVQEVTELLQQLAELIESIDGQQQARENEDEERLERFERQRETFERAADHIGAIAELRLGIFWAEEEDAYEEAEELERELKERLKERSNPDRTEKPAAKIPDASFQPVKLRDEDFANVKDWTFADHVAPQLRTLCAECHSGKESRGSFNVDTLVSQLPLVVNGEHWNNAIQQIKVRSMPPADAEPIPDAQRRELLAWLTAYFRDFDYQSIDRPGNEPARRLTRQQYNHTVRDLLGADVRPADRFPADMSASSGFRNSANSLFFQPITLERFVGAAEFAVDSALPLIPKTAEHKQAWQHLLQNDPTLRSPESVIKRFASRAFRRPVSEEQLRPLLNHYQTKRQQSQQPRQALRDVLKVILISPNFLFHSEQPADDGTLSGYEFASRLSYFLWASMPDDELLSLAEQGRLTDPKILAQQVDRMLDDPRSKTLGTLFAAQWLGTDHLDRVRPDQIDNPWATDSLVAAMKSETAMLFSDLIANDLPMERLLDADFTFLNEELAKHYGMRDVMGSAMRKVSLTESSRRGLLGHGSVLAITSFPGRASPVVRGNWILSTLLGTPPPPPPPNVSEFDERIADRDNLSQREKLQLHRNNPNCYACHSQIDPLGFSLSQFDWYGRYRPGRRHQDTKGTLPDGTVVDGLAGLSKAINETRLNDLNRQLTTKMLSYALGRQLEYYDEATIRSLVADLENKQYRIRSLIHLIVQTECFQKNDQRSELLADQASIR
;
A
#
# COMPACT_ATOMS: atom_id res chain seq x y z
N MET A 1 10.73 49.25 -13.85
CA MET A 1 11.66 50.10 -13.08
C MET A 1 13.15 49.75 -13.25
N LEU A 2 13.52 48.79 -14.13
CA LEU A 2 14.93 48.52 -14.48
C LEU A 2 15.38 49.19 -15.80
N THR A 3 14.46 49.79 -16.54
CA THR A 3 14.71 50.49 -17.82
C THR A 3 15.21 51.94 -17.66
N LEU A 4 15.44 52.41 -16.43
CA LEU A 4 15.80 53.82 -16.14
C LEU A 4 17.19 54.00 -15.50
N ALA A 5 17.96 52.93 -15.30
CA ALA A 5 19.31 52.99 -14.75
C ALA A 5 20.43 52.96 -15.81
N LEU A 6 20.10 52.81 -17.10
CA LEU A 6 21.07 52.59 -18.19
C LEU A 6 21.54 53.86 -18.92
N THR A 7 21.22 55.07 -18.43
CA THR A 7 21.41 56.32 -19.20
C THR A 7 22.34 57.36 -18.58
N VAL A 8 23.24 57.00 -17.67
CA VAL A 8 24.37 57.88 -17.28
C VAL A 8 25.59 57.02 -16.97
N ILE A 9 26.48 56.88 -17.95
CA ILE A 9 27.95 56.94 -17.91
C ILE A 9 28.40 56.51 -19.32
N ALA A 10 28.32 57.45 -20.25
CA ALA A 10 29.08 57.39 -21.49
C ALA A 10 30.25 58.36 -21.30
N THR A 11 31.41 57.82 -20.94
CA THR A 11 32.69 58.55 -20.98
C THR A 11 33.59 57.95 -22.07
N PRO A 12 34.41 58.77 -22.74
CA PRO A 12 35.11 58.36 -23.96
C PRO A 12 36.23 57.35 -23.65
N ALA A 13 36.44 56.41 -24.56
CA ALA A 13 37.37 55.28 -24.50
C ALA A 13 38.87 55.60 -24.35
N GLN A 14 39.26 56.84 -23.99
CA GLN A 14 40.65 57.32 -24.00
C GLN A 14 41.25 57.62 -22.62
N VAL A 15 40.55 57.35 -21.51
CA VAL A 15 41.10 57.52 -20.14
C VAL A 15 41.45 56.17 -19.47
N ARG A 16 41.26 55.04 -20.17
CA ARG A 16 41.47 53.68 -19.62
C ARG A 16 42.93 53.19 -19.56
N SER A 17 43.92 54.08 -19.65
CA SER A 17 45.33 53.70 -19.63
C SER A 17 46.07 54.38 -18.48
N GLN A 18 45.97 53.81 -17.28
CA GLN A 18 47.03 53.63 -16.26
C GLN A 18 46.46 53.38 -14.84
N GLU A 19 45.23 53.79 -14.52
CA GLU A 19 44.64 53.56 -13.18
C GLU A 19 43.80 52.27 -13.07
N ALA A 20 43.53 51.58 -14.18
CA ALA A 20 42.72 50.35 -14.20
C ALA A 20 43.55 49.06 -14.02
N ALA A 21 44.88 49.13 -14.01
CA ALA A 21 45.74 47.95 -14.03
C ALA A 21 46.10 47.39 -12.64
N GLU A 22 45.67 48.02 -11.54
CA GLU A 22 46.05 47.62 -10.17
C GLU A 22 44.89 47.64 -9.15
N ASN A 23 43.62 47.65 -9.59
CA ASN A 23 42.48 47.66 -8.67
C ASN A 23 41.64 46.36 -8.79
N PRO A 24 41.85 45.37 -7.90
CA PRO A 24 41.14 44.09 -7.88
C PRO A 24 39.62 44.23 -7.87
N TRP A 25 39.11 45.35 -7.35
CA TRP A 25 37.67 45.61 -7.26
C TRP A 25 37.01 45.92 -8.61
N LEU A 26 37.78 46.41 -9.59
CA LEU A 26 37.29 46.63 -10.96
C LEU A 26 37.21 45.33 -11.76
N GLU A 27 38.13 44.39 -11.50
CA GLU A 27 38.15 43.06 -12.11
C GLU A 27 36.96 42.23 -11.61
N GLU A 28 36.72 42.21 -10.29
CA GLU A 28 35.55 41.57 -9.68
C GLU A 28 34.21 42.17 -10.18
N LEU A 29 34.16 43.48 -10.42
CA LEU A 29 32.97 44.13 -10.99
C LEU A 29 32.75 43.79 -12.47
N ASP A 30 33.82 43.70 -13.26
CA ASP A 30 33.73 43.31 -14.67
C ASP A 30 33.33 41.82 -14.81
N GLU A 31 33.81 40.93 -13.93
CA GLU A 31 33.36 39.54 -13.83
C GLU A 31 31.86 39.45 -13.50
N ARG A 32 31.42 40.13 -12.44
CA ARG A 32 29.99 40.14 -12.05
C ARG A 32 29.10 40.77 -13.12
N LEU A 33 29.59 41.76 -13.86
CA LEU A 33 28.88 42.33 -15.00
C LEU A 33 28.77 41.33 -16.17
N GLN A 34 29.81 40.53 -16.40
CA GLN A 34 29.82 39.48 -17.42
C GLN A 34 28.87 38.34 -17.06
N GLU A 35 28.89 37.86 -15.81
CA GLU A 35 27.93 36.89 -15.27
C GLU A 35 26.48 37.39 -15.41
N ALA A 36 26.22 38.66 -15.06
CA ALA A 36 24.88 39.23 -15.16
C ALA A 36 24.39 39.29 -16.62
N LYS A 37 25.27 39.58 -17.58
CA LYS A 37 24.94 39.58 -19.02
C LYS A 37 24.68 38.15 -19.53
N GLN A 38 25.48 37.18 -19.13
CA GLN A 38 25.27 35.76 -19.46
C GLN A 38 23.93 35.27 -18.91
N ARG A 39 23.64 35.56 -17.64
CA ARG A 39 22.37 35.17 -17.00
C ARG A 39 21.15 35.85 -17.64
N ALA A 40 21.29 37.09 -18.12
CA ALA A 40 20.23 37.76 -18.87
C ALA A 40 19.98 37.09 -20.23
N SER A 41 21.03 36.70 -20.96
CA SER A 41 20.89 35.96 -22.23
C SER A 41 20.25 34.58 -22.03
N GLU A 42 20.57 33.90 -20.93
CA GLU A 42 20.01 32.58 -20.59
C GLU A 42 18.50 32.66 -20.34
N LEU A 43 18.08 33.63 -19.52
CA LEU A 43 16.66 33.86 -19.23
C LEU A 43 15.85 34.20 -20.50
N ASP A 44 16.45 34.89 -21.47
CA ASP A 44 15.79 35.23 -22.74
C ASP A 44 15.57 33.99 -23.63
N ARG A 45 16.53 33.06 -23.65
CA ARG A 45 16.41 31.77 -24.35
C ARG A 45 15.34 30.88 -23.72
N ARG A 46 15.38 30.69 -22.40
CA ARG A 46 14.35 29.94 -21.67
C ARG A 46 12.96 30.51 -21.88
N ARG A 47 12.84 31.84 -21.86
CA ARG A 47 11.58 32.52 -22.19
C ARG A 47 11.10 32.13 -23.59
N THR A 48 11.99 32.12 -24.59
CA THR A 48 11.66 31.75 -25.98
C THR A 48 11.20 30.30 -26.10
N GLN A 49 11.88 29.36 -25.43
CA GLN A 49 11.49 27.94 -25.39
C GLN A 49 10.10 27.75 -24.76
N VAL A 50 9.82 28.42 -23.64
CA VAL A 50 8.51 28.36 -22.97
C VAL A 50 7.40 28.91 -23.87
N HIS A 51 7.64 29.99 -24.61
CA HIS A 51 6.65 30.51 -25.57
C HIS A 51 6.36 29.50 -26.68
N ARG A 52 7.39 28.85 -27.24
CA ARG A 52 7.21 27.82 -28.27
C ARG A 52 6.45 26.60 -27.75
N ARG A 53 6.71 26.18 -26.51
CA ARG A 53 5.96 25.11 -25.83
C ARG A 53 4.48 25.45 -25.67
N ILE A 54 4.17 26.70 -25.29
CA ILE A 54 2.79 27.20 -25.19
C ILE A 54 2.09 27.17 -26.55
N GLU A 55 2.78 27.52 -27.63
CA GLU A 55 2.23 27.45 -28.99
C GLU A 55 1.86 26.01 -29.38
N LEU A 56 2.78 25.06 -29.20
CA LEU A 56 2.55 23.63 -29.52
C LEU A 56 1.38 23.05 -28.70
N LEU A 57 1.34 23.33 -27.39
CA LEU A 57 0.21 22.92 -26.53
C LEU A 57 -1.12 23.55 -26.97
N SER A 58 -1.08 24.78 -27.47
CA SER A 58 -2.27 25.47 -28.00
C SER A 58 -2.73 24.89 -29.35
N GLU A 59 -1.80 24.38 -30.16
CA GLU A 59 -2.11 23.63 -31.39
C GLU A 59 -2.75 22.27 -31.08
N ILE A 60 -2.15 21.49 -30.17
CA ILE A 60 -2.69 20.20 -29.70
C ILE A 60 -4.10 20.39 -29.14
N ARG A 61 -4.29 21.40 -28.26
CA ARG A 61 -5.61 21.70 -27.70
C ARG A 61 -6.65 22.03 -28.77
N ARG A 62 -6.28 22.76 -29.81
CA ARG A 62 -7.21 23.09 -30.92
C ARG A 62 -7.59 21.85 -31.72
N ALA A 63 -6.62 20.97 -32.01
CA ALA A 63 -6.85 19.72 -32.72
C ALA A 63 -7.70 18.74 -31.90
N ALA A 64 -7.45 18.61 -30.60
CA ALA A 64 -8.27 17.79 -29.70
C ALA A 64 -9.74 18.28 -29.59
N ILE A 65 -9.96 19.61 -29.61
CA ILE A 65 -11.33 20.16 -29.67
C ILE A 65 -12.02 19.80 -30.98
N GLN A 66 -11.27 19.72 -32.09
CA GLN A 66 -11.82 19.33 -33.38
C GLN A 66 -12.21 17.84 -33.41
N ILE A 67 -11.43 16.95 -32.78
CA ILE A 67 -11.79 15.53 -32.58
C ILE A 67 -13.13 15.42 -31.86
N ILE A 68 -13.27 16.08 -30.70
CA ILE A 68 -14.53 16.06 -29.91
C ILE A 68 -15.74 16.54 -30.74
N ARG A 69 -15.53 17.50 -31.64
CA ARG A 69 -16.58 17.97 -32.53
C ARG A 69 -16.92 16.93 -33.60
N LEU A 70 -15.93 16.30 -34.20
CA LEU A 70 -16.11 15.26 -35.22
C LEU A 70 -16.77 14.02 -34.65
N GLU A 71 -16.39 13.56 -33.45
CA GLU A 71 -17.03 12.45 -32.73
C GLU A 71 -18.54 12.70 -32.55
N ARG A 72 -18.92 13.89 -32.08
CA ARG A 72 -20.34 14.26 -31.91
C ARG A 72 -21.10 14.33 -33.23
N GLN A 73 -20.43 14.73 -34.31
CA GLN A 73 -21.03 14.78 -35.64
C GLN A 73 -21.19 13.38 -36.23
N LEU A 74 -20.23 12.49 -36.00
CA LEU A 74 -20.26 11.09 -36.41
C LEU A 74 -21.38 10.35 -35.67
N GLU A 75 -21.47 10.49 -34.35
CA GLU A 75 -22.54 9.89 -33.52
C GLU A 75 -23.93 10.31 -34.02
N ALA A 76 -24.15 11.60 -34.27
CA ALA A 76 -25.41 12.10 -34.83
C ALA A 76 -25.68 11.61 -36.28
N ALA A 77 -24.63 11.40 -37.08
CA ALA A 77 -24.75 10.89 -38.45
C ALA A 77 -25.08 9.39 -38.47
N GLU A 78 -24.49 8.60 -37.57
CA GLU A 78 -24.77 7.18 -37.39
C GLU A 78 -26.19 6.93 -36.88
N GLU A 79 -26.64 7.71 -35.88
CA GLU A 79 -28.01 7.64 -35.35
C GLU A 79 -29.07 7.97 -36.40
N SER A 80 -28.75 8.85 -37.35
CA SER A 80 -29.65 9.27 -38.42
C SER A 80 -29.53 8.42 -39.71
N GLY A 81 -28.60 7.46 -39.76
CA GLY A 81 -28.34 6.64 -40.95
C GLY A 81 -27.83 7.45 -42.15
N SER A 82 -27.08 8.52 -41.89
CA SER A 82 -26.58 9.46 -42.90
C SER A 82 -25.44 8.87 -43.73
N GLU A 83 -25.46 9.08 -45.05
CA GLU A 83 -24.37 8.71 -45.97
C GLU A 83 -23.05 9.46 -45.68
N ASN A 84 -23.07 10.50 -44.83
CA ASN A 84 -21.88 11.26 -44.44
C ASN A 84 -21.07 10.64 -43.28
N ALA A 85 -21.54 9.54 -42.67
CA ALA A 85 -20.87 8.93 -41.52
C ALA A 85 -19.44 8.46 -41.87
N GLU A 86 -19.27 7.76 -43.00
CA GLU A 86 -17.96 7.29 -43.49
C GLU A 86 -16.98 8.44 -43.73
N ALA A 87 -17.45 9.57 -44.30
CA ALA A 87 -16.63 10.75 -44.50
C ALA A 87 -16.24 11.48 -43.20
N LEU A 88 -17.06 11.37 -42.15
CA LEU A 88 -16.76 11.91 -40.82
C LEU A 88 -15.79 11.02 -40.06
N GLU A 89 -15.89 9.70 -40.22
CA GLU A 89 -14.95 8.71 -39.68
C GLU A 89 -13.54 8.92 -40.26
N ASP A 90 -13.42 9.14 -41.56
CA ASP A 90 -12.15 9.48 -42.21
C ASP A 90 -11.56 10.82 -41.72
N GLN A 91 -12.42 11.82 -41.48
CA GLN A 91 -11.98 13.11 -40.93
C GLN A 91 -11.53 12.98 -39.48
N LEU A 92 -12.22 12.16 -38.68
CA LEU A 92 -11.88 11.86 -37.30
C LEU A 92 -10.52 11.17 -37.23
N ARG A 93 -10.31 10.11 -38.02
CA ARG A 93 -9.03 9.40 -38.11
C ARG A 93 -7.86 10.32 -38.47
N ARG A 94 -8.04 11.21 -39.46
CA ARG A 94 -7.00 12.19 -39.83
C ARG A 94 -6.73 13.20 -38.71
N ALA A 95 -7.76 13.62 -37.99
CA ALA A 95 -7.62 14.53 -36.86
C ALA A 95 -6.89 13.87 -35.66
N GLU A 96 -7.12 12.58 -35.42
CA GLU A 96 -6.40 11.78 -34.41
C GLU A 96 -4.91 11.67 -34.75
N ILE A 97 -4.58 11.28 -35.99
CA ILE A 97 -3.19 11.23 -36.48
C ILE A 97 -2.51 12.60 -36.33
N ASP A 98 -3.21 13.67 -36.67
CA ASP A 98 -2.72 15.05 -36.59
C ASP A 98 -2.45 15.53 -35.15
N VAL A 99 -3.16 14.99 -34.16
CA VAL A 99 -2.88 15.21 -32.73
C VAL A 99 -1.65 14.42 -32.29
N GLU A 100 -1.58 13.13 -32.62
CA GLU A 100 -0.44 12.27 -32.25
C GLU A 100 0.89 12.85 -32.77
N CYS A 101 0.94 13.30 -34.03
CA CYS A 101 2.14 13.92 -34.60
C CYS A 101 2.52 15.24 -33.91
N LYS A 102 1.55 16.00 -33.38
CA LYS A 102 1.84 17.24 -32.62
C LYS A 102 2.36 16.95 -31.22
N GLU A 103 1.86 15.89 -30.57
CA GLU A 103 2.38 15.43 -29.28
C GLU A 103 3.81 14.93 -29.44
N GLU A 104 4.11 14.14 -30.47
CA GLU A 104 5.48 13.71 -30.77
C GLU A 104 6.41 14.89 -31.05
N ARG A 105 5.93 15.90 -31.78
CA ARG A 105 6.69 17.15 -32.02
C ARG A 105 6.99 17.90 -30.73
N LEU A 106 6.05 17.92 -29.79
CA LEU A 106 6.25 18.53 -28.47
C LEU A 106 7.30 17.77 -27.67
N ASP A 107 7.27 16.44 -27.68
CA ASP A 107 8.24 15.61 -26.96
C ASP A 107 9.66 15.79 -27.51
N LEU A 108 9.84 15.74 -28.84
CA LEU A 108 11.14 15.99 -29.46
C LEU A 108 11.63 17.43 -29.24
N PHE A 109 10.73 18.42 -29.21
CA PHE A 109 11.08 19.80 -28.88
C PHE A 109 11.57 19.95 -27.44
N ASN A 110 10.92 19.29 -26.48
CA ASN A 110 11.37 19.30 -25.09
C ASN A 110 12.77 18.66 -24.99
N ARG A 111 12.99 17.54 -25.67
CA ARG A 111 14.30 16.88 -25.71
C ARG A 111 15.38 17.75 -26.35
N GLN A 112 15.02 18.54 -27.37
CA GLN A 112 15.94 19.51 -27.99
C GLN A 112 16.33 20.62 -27.02
N ALA A 113 15.39 21.10 -26.21
CA ALA A 113 15.67 22.10 -25.19
C ALA A 113 16.65 21.57 -24.13
N GLU A 114 16.41 20.37 -23.61
CA GLU A 114 17.29 19.69 -22.64
C GLU A 114 18.72 19.53 -23.16
N LEU A 115 18.87 18.99 -24.38
CA LEU A 115 20.19 18.80 -24.99
C LEU A 115 20.90 20.13 -25.27
N THR A 116 20.15 21.19 -25.58
CA THR A 116 20.72 22.54 -25.78
C THR A 116 21.24 23.13 -24.47
N GLU A 117 20.52 22.95 -23.37
CA GLU A 117 20.97 23.36 -22.03
C GLU A 117 22.21 22.57 -21.61
N LEU A 118 22.16 21.24 -21.76
CA LEU A 118 23.30 20.35 -21.44
C LEU A 118 24.55 20.72 -22.25
N GLN A 119 24.42 21.02 -23.54
CA GLN A 119 25.55 21.48 -24.36
C GLN A 119 26.15 22.78 -23.82
N GLN A 120 25.32 23.69 -23.33
CA GLN A 120 25.79 24.98 -22.81
C GLN A 120 26.52 24.82 -21.48
N GLU A 121 26.02 23.95 -20.60
CA GLU A 121 26.69 23.61 -19.34
C GLU A 121 28.05 22.96 -19.61
N LEU A 122 28.13 22.03 -20.57
CA LEU A 122 29.39 21.42 -20.98
C LEU A 122 30.39 22.44 -21.57
N ARG A 123 29.91 23.45 -22.32
CA ARG A 123 30.77 24.55 -22.81
C ARG A 123 31.29 25.42 -21.66
N HIS A 124 30.49 25.60 -20.62
CA HIS A 124 30.92 26.35 -19.44
C HIS A 124 32.00 25.61 -18.65
N ALA A 125 31.85 24.29 -18.53
CA ALA A 125 32.80 23.38 -17.89
C ALA A 125 34.02 23.01 -18.77
N GLU A 126 34.21 23.67 -19.92
CA GLU A 126 35.29 23.41 -20.89
C GLU A 126 35.40 21.93 -21.36
N GLN A 127 34.29 21.20 -21.36
CA GLN A 127 34.22 19.77 -21.73
C GLN A 127 34.02 19.59 -23.26
N ASP A 128 35.05 19.92 -24.05
CA ASP A 128 34.98 19.95 -25.52
C ASP A 128 34.45 18.65 -26.17
N ASP A 129 34.89 17.48 -25.67
CA ASP A 129 34.43 16.18 -26.16
C ASP A 129 32.90 15.99 -25.94
N GLY A 130 32.37 16.45 -24.81
CA GLY A 130 30.94 16.34 -24.50
C GLY A 130 30.11 17.29 -25.35
N VAL A 131 30.64 18.49 -25.60
CA VAL A 131 30.01 19.48 -26.47
C VAL A 131 29.85 18.94 -27.89
N GLN A 132 30.87 18.24 -28.42
CA GLN A 132 30.80 17.65 -29.75
C GLN A 132 29.72 16.54 -29.82
N GLU A 133 29.68 15.64 -28.84
CA GLU A 133 28.73 14.53 -28.80
C GLU A 133 27.27 15.01 -28.71
N VAL A 134 27.00 16.01 -27.88
CA VAL A 134 25.67 16.61 -27.79
C VAL A 134 25.32 17.39 -29.06
N THR A 135 26.31 17.96 -29.77
CA THR A 135 26.09 18.59 -31.08
C THR A 135 25.61 17.57 -32.13
N GLU A 136 26.21 16.38 -32.15
CA GLU A 136 25.82 15.31 -33.07
C GLU A 136 24.40 14.80 -32.77
N LEU A 137 24.02 14.71 -31.49
CA LEU A 137 22.64 14.37 -31.10
C LEU A 137 21.64 15.44 -31.51
N LEU A 138 21.95 16.73 -31.29
CA LEU A 138 21.07 17.82 -31.70
C LEU A 138 20.84 17.82 -33.22
N GLN A 139 21.84 17.42 -34.00
CA GLN A 139 21.69 17.25 -35.46
C GLN A 139 20.76 16.07 -35.81
N GLN A 140 20.95 14.91 -35.18
CA GLN A 140 20.06 13.74 -35.38
C GLN A 140 18.62 14.03 -34.95
N LEU A 141 18.43 14.76 -33.85
CA LEU A 141 17.13 15.17 -33.37
C LEU A 141 16.43 16.14 -34.33
N ALA A 142 17.18 17.07 -34.94
CA ALA A 142 16.63 17.96 -35.96
C ALA A 142 16.11 17.17 -37.17
N GLU A 143 16.85 16.16 -37.62
CA GLU A 143 16.42 15.25 -38.70
C GLU A 143 15.14 14.47 -38.33
N LEU A 144 15.01 14.02 -37.08
CA LEU A 144 13.79 13.37 -36.59
C LEU A 144 12.59 14.33 -36.56
N ILE A 145 12.78 15.57 -36.09
CA ILE A 145 11.72 16.59 -36.07
C ILE A 145 11.25 16.91 -37.49
N GLU A 146 12.15 17.04 -38.45
CA GLU A 146 11.83 17.26 -39.87
C GLU A 146 11.09 16.06 -40.49
N SER A 147 11.31 14.85 -39.96
CA SER A 147 10.68 13.63 -40.46
C SER A 147 9.22 13.42 -40.03
N ILE A 148 8.73 14.15 -39.03
CA ILE A 148 7.36 14.02 -38.48
C ILE A 148 6.29 14.23 -39.57
N ASP A 149 6.48 15.21 -40.47
CA ASP A 149 5.52 15.46 -41.54
C ASP A 149 5.46 14.25 -42.53
N GLY A 150 6.58 13.54 -42.70
CA GLY A 150 6.64 12.29 -43.45
C GLY A 150 6.03 11.09 -42.73
N GLN A 151 6.03 11.09 -41.39
CA GLN A 151 5.34 10.10 -40.56
C GLN A 151 3.83 10.28 -40.62
N GLN A 152 3.35 11.53 -40.56
CA GLN A 152 1.93 11.85 -40.71
C GLN A 152 1.38 11.29 -42.03
N GLN A 153 2.10 11.53 -43.15
CA GLN A 153 1.73 10.97 -44.45
C GLN A 153 1.80 9.43 -44.48
N ALA A 154 2.73 8.81 -43.76
CA ALA A 154 2.82 7.35 -43.68
C ALA A 154 1.64 6.74 -42.89
N ARG A 155 1.21 7.38 -41.80
CA ARG A 155 0.03 6.97 -41.01
C ARG A 155 -1.26 7.14 -41.81
N GLU A 156 -1.39 8.24 -42.55
CA GLU A 156 -2.56 8.47 -43.43
C GLU A 156 -2.65 7.46 -44.59
N ASN A 157 -1.53 6.87 -45.01
CA ASN A 157 -1.48 5.89 -46.10
C ASN A 157 -1.31 4.43 -45.62
N GLU A 158 -1.33 4.18 -44.30
CA GLU A 158 -1.11 2.85 -43.69
C GLU A 158 0.21 2.16 -44.15
N ASP A 159 1.29 2.95 -44.35
CA ASP A 159 2.60 2.47 -44.79
C ASP A 159 3.44 1.93 -43.60
N GLU A 160 3.15 0.69 -43.21
CA GLU A 160 3.77 0.02 -42.03
C GLU A 160 5.29 -0.05 -42.10
N GLU A 161 5.88 -0.32 -43.28
CA GLU A 161 7.34 -0.45 -43.43
C GLU A 161 8.06 0.88 -43.14
N ARG A 162 7.44 1.99 -43.56
CA ARG A 162 7.96 3.32 -43.34
C ARG A 162 7.82 3.75 -41.88
N LEU A 163 6.71 3.38 -41.22
CA LEU A 163 6.51 3.62 -39.78
C LEU A 163 7.52 2.83 -38.93
N GLU A 164 7.75 1.55 -39.22
CA GLU A 164 8.77 0.75 -38.51
C GLU A 164 10.18 1.34 -38.65
N ARG A 165 10.50 1.90 -39.82
CA ARG A 165 11.81 2.53 -40.06
C ARG A 165 12.00 3.77 -39.19
N PHE A 166 10.94 4.57 -39.05
CA PHE A 166 10.94 5.75 -38.20
C PHE A 166 11.04 5.41 -36.72
N GLU A 167 10.30 4.41 -36.26
CA GLU A 167 10.40 3.93 -34.88
C GLU A 167 11.81 3.44 -34.55
N ARG A 168 12.45 2.69 -35.47
CA ARG A 168 13.85 2.26 -35.29
C ARG A 168 14.82 3.43 -35.23
N GLN A 169 14.64 4.47 -36.06
CA GLN A 169 15.47 5.67 -36.03
C GLN A 169 15.30 6.43 -34.71
N ARG A 170 14.06 6.60 -34.25
CA ARG A 170 13.75 7.25 -32.96
C ARG A 170 14.34 6.48 -31.78
N GLU A 171 14.18 5.16 -31.77
CA GLU A 171 14.73 4.30 -30.72
C GLU A 171 16.26 4.34 -30.70
N THR A 172 16.90 4.41 -31.88
CA THR A 172 18.36 4.54 -31.98
C THR A 172 18.83 5.88 -31.42
N PHE A 173 18.12 6.97 -31.73
CA PHE A 173 18.39 8.29 -31.20
C PHE A 173 18.19 8.36 -29.68
N GLU A 174 17.06 7.88 -29.16
CA GLU A 174 16.76 7.91 -27.71
C GLU A 174 17.86 7.18 -26.92
N ARG A 175 18.28 5.99 -27.37
CA ARG A 175 19.40 5.26 -26.75
C ARG A 175 20.71 6.05 -26.76
N ALA A 176 21.02 6.73 -27.87
CA ALA A 176 22.22 7.55 -27.97
C ALA A 176 22.15 8.78 -27.07
N ALA A 177 20.98 9.43 -27.01
CA ALA A 177 20.73 10.60 -26.17
C ALA A 177 20.86 10.30 -24.68
N ASP A 178 20.33 9.15 -24.23
CA ASP A 178 20.41 8.76 -22.82
C ASP A 178 21.83 8.40 -22.41
N HIS A 179 22.55 7.67 -23.27
CA HIS A 179 23.93 7.27 -23.00
C HIS A 179 24.90 8.47 -22.99
N ILE A 180 24.78 9.38 -23.96
CA ILE A 180 25.62 10.60 -24.00
C ILE A 180 25.22 11.56 -22.89
N GLY A 181 23.93 11.65 -22.57
CA GLY A 181 23.41 12.45 -21.45
C GLY A 181 24.02 12.05 -20.12
N ALA A 182 24.01 10.75 -19.79
CA ALA A 182 24.62 10.25 -18.55
C ALA A 182 26.14 10.52 -18.48
N ILE A 183 26.86 10.37 -19.59
CA ILE A 183 28.29 10.69 -19.65
C ILE A 183 28.53 12.20 -19.45
N ALA A 184 27.70 13.04 -20.05
CA ALA A 184 27.77 14.48 -19.92
C ALA A 184 27.49 14.95 -18.48
N GLU A 185 26.49 14.37 -17.82
CA GLU A 185 26.17 14.65 -16.42
C GLU A 185 27.31 14.24 -15.49
N LEU A 186 27.93 13.08 -15.71
CA LEU A 186 29.12 12.66 -14.94
C LEU A 186 30.29 13.62 -15.13
N ARG A 187 30.55 14.09 -16.36
CA ARG A 187 31.59 15.08 -16.64
C ARG A 187 31.32 16.41 -15.93
N LEU A 188 30.07 16.86 -15.92
CA LEU A 188 29.68 18.07 -15.19
C LEU A 188 29.80 17.88 -13.68
N GLY A 189 29.38 16.73 -13.16
CA GLY A 189 29.52 16.39 -11.74
C GLY A 189 30.97 16.42 -11.27
N ILE A 190 31.89 15.86 -12.07
CA ILE A 190 33.33 15.92 -11.79
C ILE A 190 33.81 17.38 -11.76
N PHE A 191 33.47 18.18 -12.78
CA PHE A 191 33.85 19.58 -12.84
C PHE A 191 33.38 20.39 -11.62
N TRP A 192 32.13 20.23 -11.20
CA TRP A 192 31.60 20.92 -10.02
C TRP A 192 32.21 20.42 -8.71
N ALA A 193 32.45 19.11 -8.58
CA ALA A 193 33.13 18.54 -7.42
C ALA A 193 34.58 19.06 -7.29
N GLU A 194 35.27 19.27 -8.41
CA GLU A 194 36.60 19.88 -8.43
C GLU A 194 36.59 21.38 -8.06
N GLU A 195 35.62 22.16 -8.56
CA GLU A 195 35.40 23.56 -8.17
C GLU A 195 35.06 23.72 -6.68
N GLU A 196 34.37 22.75 -6.09
CA GLU A 196 33.99 22.75 -4.66
C GLU A 196 35.04 22.11 -3.72
N ASP A 197 36.23 21.76 -4.22
CA ASP A 197 37.30 21.06 -3.48
C ASP A 197 36.84 19.69 -2.88
N ALA A 198 35.84 19.04 -3.49
CA ALA A 198 35.25 17.77 -3.08
C ALA A 198 35.95 16.55 -3.73
N TYR A 199 37.25 16.39 -3.47
CA TYR A 199 38.12 15.42 -4.16
C TYR A 199 37.70 13.94 -4.04
N GLU A 200 37.09 13.53 -2.92
CA GLU A 200 36.60 12.14 -2.75
C GLU A 200 35.40 11.85 -3.66
N GLU A 201 34.52 12.83 -3.86
CA GLU A 201 33.35 12.74 -4.74
C GLU A 201 33.77 12.77 -6.22
N ALA A 202 34.73 13.64 -6.58
CA ALA A 202 35.32 13.67 -7.92
C ALA A 202 35.96 12.31 -8.30
N GLU A 203 36.71 11.66 -7.39
CA GLU A 203 37.35 10.36 -7.65
C GLU A 203 36.33 9.21 -7.82
N GLU A 204 35.18 9.29 -7.13
CA GLU A 204 34.07 8.36 -7.32
C GLU A 204 33.41 8.53 -8.69
N LEU A 205 33.11 9.77 -9.07
CA LEU A 205 32.51 10.10 -10.36
C LEU A 205 33.45 9.80 -11.54
N GLU A 206 34.76 10.01 -11.39
CA GLU A 206 35.76 9.62 -12.40
C GLU A 206 35.80 8.11 -12.63
N ARG A 207 35.65 7.32 -11.56
CA ARG A 207 35.62 5.86 -11.64
C ARG A 207 34.38 5.40 -12.40
N GLU A 208 33.23 5.98 -12.10
CA GLU A 208 31.97 5.71 -12.79
C GLU A 208 32.03 6.11 -14.28
N LEU A 209 32.56 7.31 -14.59
CA LEU A 209 32.75 7.78 -15.96
C LEU A 209 33.65 6.83 -16.76
N LYS A 210 34.73 6.33 -16.16
CA LYS A 210 35.66 5.38 -16.79
C LYS A 210 35.02 4.02 -17.08
N GLU A 211 34.08 3.58 -16.26
CA GLU A 211 33.33 2.35 -16.51
C GLU A 211 32.34 2.53 -17.65
N ARG A 212 31.56 3.63 -17.64
CA ARG A 212 30.61 3.97 -18.72
C ARG A 212 31.31 4.12 -20.09
N LEU A 213 32.49 4.74 -20.13
CA LEU A 213 33.28 4.85 -21.37
C LEU A 213 33.79 3.50 -21.88
N LYS A 214 34.09 2.53 -21.00
CA LYS A 214 34.46 1.17 -21.41
C LYS A 214 33.28 0.42 -22.01
N GLU A 215 32.08 0.59 -21.48
CA GLU A 215 30.87 -0.07 -22.00
C GLU A 215 30.52 0.38 -23.42
N ARG A 216 30.68 1.67 -23.71
CA ARG A 216 30.51 2.25 -25.06
C ARG A 216 31.42 1.61 -26.10
N SER A 217 32.62 1.20 -25.70
CA SER A 217 33.63 0.65 -26.62
C SER A 217 33.41 -0.82 -27.04
N ASN A 218 32.40 -1.51 -26.46
CA ASN A 218 32.14 -2.93 -26.73
C ASN A 218 30.64 -3.25 -27.00
N PRO A 219 30.15 -2.99 -28.24
CA PRO A 219 28.72 -3.10 -28.60
C PRO A 219 28.19 -4.54 -28.76
N ASP A 220 29.02 -5.58 -28.61
CA ASP A 220 28.67 -7.00 -28.88
C ASP A 220 27.90 -7.69 -27.74
N ARG A 221 27.39 -6.93 -26.76
CA ARG A 221 26.48 -7.43 -25.70
C ARG A 221 25.00 -7.34 -26.07
N THR A 222 24.68 -7.12 -27.35
CA THR A 222 23.32 -6.91 -27.87
C THR A 222 22.52 -8.18 -28.19
N GLU A 223 23.08 -9.38 -28.01
CA GLU A 223 22.27 -10.61 -28.05
C GLU A 223 21.43 -10.74 -26.77
N LYS A 224 20.09 -10.85 -26.93
CA LYS A 224 19.16 -11.24 -25.86
C LYS A 224 19.68 -12.52 -25.21
N PRO A 225 20.17 -12.50 -23.95
CA PRO A 225 20.55 -13.73 -23.29
C PRO A 225 19.27 -14.49 -22.99
N ALA A 226 19.06 -15.64 -23.63
CA ALA A 226 18.01 -16.55 -23.21
C ALA A 226 18.25 -16.93 -21.75
N ALA A 227 17.25 -16.72 -20.89
CA ALA A 227 17.32 -17.12 -19.50
C ALA A 227 17.57 -18.64 -19.44
N LYS A 228 18.73 -19.05 -18.92
CA LYS A 228 18.95 -20.45 -18.55
C LYS A 228 18.26 -20.63 -17.22
N ILE A 229 17.06 -21.21 -17.23
CA ILE A 229 16.42 -21.70 -16.00
C ILE A 229 17.49 -22.57 -15.30
N PRO A 230 17.90 -22.23 -14.06
CA PRO A 230 18.89 -23.01 -13.34
C PRO A 230 18.49 -24.48 -13.32
N ASP A 231 19.47 -25.39 -13.36
CA ASP A 231 19.27 -26.84 -13.26
C ASP A 231 18.30 -27.21 -12.12
N ALA A 232 17.63 -28.37 -12.23
CA ALA A 232 16.64 -28.87 -11.27
C ALA A 232 17.17 -28.88 -9.81
N SER A 233 18.49 -28.90 -9.62
CA SER A 233 19.19 -28.76 -8.33
C SER A 233 18.92 -27.44 -7.58
N PHE A 234 18.33 -26.44 -8.24
CA PHE A 234 18.04 -25.11 -7.66
C PHE A 234 16.55 -24.84 -7.46
N GLN A 235 15.68 -25.79 -7.83
CA GLN A 235 14.26 -25.68 -7.51
C GLN A 235 14.03 -25.86 -6.00
N PRO A 236 12.97 -25.22 -5.45
CA PRO A 236 12.54 -25.49 -4.09
C PRO A 236 12.36 -26.99 -3.85
N VAL A 237 12.81 -27.48 -2.70
CA VAL A 237 12.70 -28.88 -2.33
C VAL A 237 11.24 -29.29 -2.28
N LYS A 238 10.88 -30.31 -3.07
CA LYS A 238 9.56 -30.94 -3.04
C LYS A 238 9.61 -32.14 -2.10
N LEU A 239 8.79 -32.10 -1.06
CA LEU A 239 8.57 -33.23 -0.16
C LEU A 239 7.59 -34.22 -0.80
N ARG A 240 7.86 -35.51 -0.65
CA ARG A 240 7.06 -36.63 -1.14
C ARG A 240 6.58 -37.45 0.05
N ASP A 241 5.51 -38.23 -0.14
CA ASP A 241 4.96 -39.08 0.93
C ASP A 241 5.99 -40.05 1.52
N GLU A 242 6.91 -40.55 0.70
CA GLU A 242 8.06 -41.36 1.14
C GLU A 242 8.95 -40.63 2.15
N ASP A 243 9.18 -39.32 1.96
CA ASP A 243 10.06 -38.54 2.83
C ASP A 243 9.43 -38.41 4.23
N PHE A 244 8.10 -38.28 4.32
CA PHE A 244 7.36 -38.30 5.59
C PHE A 244 7.36 -39.69 6.24
N ALA A 245 7.23 -40.76 5.44
CA ALA A 245 7.28 -42.13 5.94
C ALA A 245 8.65 -42.48 6.56
N ASN A 246 9.74 -42.00 5.96
CA ASN A 246 11.11 -42.28 6.41
C ASN A 246 11.43 -41.67 7.78
N VAL A 247 10.77 -40.57 8.15
CA VAL A 247 11.01 -39.84 9.40
C VAL A 247 9.93 -40.04 10.45
N LYS A 248 8.96 -40.93 10.19
CA LYS A 248 7.79 -41.13 11.06
C LYS A 248 8.15 -41.54 12.50
N ASP A 249 9.18 -42.36 12.65
CA ASP A 249 9.63 -42.87 13.95
C ASP A 249 10.74 -42.02 14.58
N TRP A 250 11.09 -40.88 13.97
CA TRP A 250 12.12 -39.99 14.49
C TRP A 250 11.60 -39.18 15.69
N THR A 251 12.42 -39.11 16.73
CA THR A 251 12.21 -38.22 17.88
C THR A 251 12.99 -36.92 17.70
N PHE A 252 12.47 -35.82 18.28
CA PHE A 252 13.17 -34.55 18.26
C PHE A 252 14.56 -34.64 18.92
N ALA A 253 14.64 -35.29 20.09
CA ALA A 253 15.86 -35.35 20.89
C ALA A 253 16.98 -36.18 20.24
N ASP A 254 16.65 -37.32 19.63
CA ASP A 254 17.67 -38.27 19.16
C ASP A 254 18.06 -38.02 17.69
N HIS A 255 17.13 -37.51 16.88
CA HIS A 255 17.34 -37.41 15.43
C HIS A 255 17.46 -35.95 14.94
N VAL A 256 16.63 -35.03 15.45
CA VAL A 256 16.47 -33.70 14.84
C VAL A 256 17.33 -32.65 15.52
N ALA A 257 17.27 -32.54 16.85
CA ALA A 257 18.05 -31.59 17.62
C ALA A 257 19.57 -31.73 17.40
N PRO A 258 20.15 -32.95 17.33
CA PRO A 258 21.56 -33.12 17.00
C PRO A 258 21.90 -32.60 15.59
N GLN A 259 21.06 -32.90 14.60
CA GLN A 259 21.26 -32.41 13.22
C GLN A 259 21.19 -30.88 13.14
N LEU A 260 20.22 -30.25 13.80
CA LEU A 260 20.11 -28.80 13.84
C LEU A 260 21.34 -28.15 14.49
N ARG A 261 21.86 -28.74 15.56
CA ARG A 261 23.10 -28.26 16.19
C ARG A 261 24.30 -28.45 15.27
N THR A 262 24.44 -29.60 14.62
CA THR A 262 25.56 -29.85 13.71
C THR A 262 25.52 -28.96 12.47
N LEU A 263 24.35 -28.78 11.86
CA LEU A 263 24.20 -28.08 10.58
C LEU A 263 24.05 -26.56 10.74
N CYS A 264 23.48 -26.08 11.85
CA CYS A 264 23.13 -24.66 12.00
C CYS A 264 23.96 -23.93 13.06
N ALA A 265 24.51 -24.61 14.07
CA ALA A 265 25.13 -23.92 15.21
C ALA A 265 26.38 -23.12 14.82
N GLU A 266 27.07 -23.46 13.74
CA GLU A 266 28.24 -22.70 13.28
C GLU A 266 27.93 -21.21 13.06
N CYS A 267 26.75 -20.89 12.52
CA CYS A 267 26.33 -19.51 12.25
C CYS A 267 25.20 -19.00 13.20
N HIS A 268 24.45 -19.91 13.82
CA HIS A 268 23.23 -19.61 14.57
C HIS A 268 23.33 -19.97 16.07
N SER A 269 24.53 -20.00 16.64
CA SER A 269 24.74 -20.21 18.09
C SER A 269 25.32 -18.97 18.77
N GLY A 270 25.18 -18.91 20.11
CA GLY A 270 25.81 -17.87 20.93
C GLY A 270 25.29 -16.44 20.74
N LYS A 271 26.06 -15.45 21.23
CA LYS A 271 25.66 -14.04 21.29
C LYS A 271 25.73 -13.30 19.94
N GLU A 272 26.49 -13.82 18.98
CA GLU A 272 26.65 -13.24 17.62
C GLU A 272 25.83 -13.99 16.56
N SER A 273 24.79 -14.71 17.01
CA SER A 273 23.88 -15.46 16.15
C SER A 273 23.31 -14.59 15.03
N ARG A 274 23.47 -15.03 13.78
CA ARG A 274 22.98 -14.31 12.60
C ARG A 274 21.47 -14.47 12.41
N GLY A 275 20.83 -13.48 11.79
CA GLY A 275 19.44 -13.57 11.30
C GLY A 275 18.36 -13.76 12.38
N SER A 276 18.61 -13.32 13.61
CA SER A 276 17.68 -13.46 14.76
C SER A 276 17.22 -14.90 15.03
N PHE A 277 17.95 -15.90 14.54
CA PHE A 277 17.65 -17.32 14.74
C PHE A 277 18.77 -17.94 15.58
N ASN A 278 18.53 -18.19 16.86
CA ASN A 278 19.49 -18.81 17.77
C ASN A 278 19.09 -20.27 18.05
N VAL A 279 19.80 -21.22 17.45
CA VAL A 279 19.45 -22.63 17.50
C VAL A 279 19.52 -23.19 18.92
N ASP A 280 20.49 -22.77 19.74
CA ASP A 280 20.65 -23.28 21.12
C ASP A 280 19.45 -22.98 22.00
N THR A 281 18.90 -21.77 21.84
CA THR A 281 17.73 -21.31 22.58
C THR A 281 16.46 -21.98 22.05
N LEU A 282 16.28 -21.97 20.73
CA LEU A 282 15.06 -22.45 20.08
C LEU A 282 14.85 -23.96 20.25
N VAL A 283 15.92 -24.77 20.17
CA VAL A 283 15.80 -26.23 20.38
C VAL A 283 15.53 -26.60 21.84
N SER A 284 15.80 -25.69 22.77
CA SER A 284 15.58 -25.92 24.21
C SER A 284 14.17 -25.53 24.66
N GLN A 285 13.45 -24.75 23.86
CA GLN A 285 12.08 -24.31 24.14
C GLN A 285 11.07 -25.26 23.49
N LEU A 286 10.64 -26.24 24.28
CA LEU A 286 9.63 -27.22 23.88
C LEU A 286 8.28 -26.88 24.51
N PRO A 287 7.16 -27.14 23.81
CA PRO A 287 7.08 -27.68 22.45
C PRO A 287 7.52 -26.63 21.39
N LEU A 288 8.04 -27.08 20.24
CA LEU A 288 8.61 -26.17 19.21
C LEU A 288 7.58 -25.16 18.66
N VAL A 289 6.28 -25.44 18.82
CA VAL A 289 5.18 -24.54 18.44
C VAL A 289 5.25 -23.18 19.13
N VAL A 290 5.85 -23.10 20.33
CA VAL A 290 6.05 -21.83 21.05
C VAL A 290 6.86 -20.84 20.23
N ASN A 291 7.84 -21.33 19.45
CA ASN A 291 8.64 -20.50 18.53
C ASN A 291 8.32 -20.80 17.07
N GLY A 292 7.06 -21.14 16.77
CA GLY A 292 6.64 -21.61 15.45
C GLY A 292 7.01 -20.65 14.31
N GLU A 293 7.00 -19.34 14.54
CA GLU A 293 7.42 -18.35 13.53
C GLU A 293 8.89 -18.53 13.10
N HIS A 294 9.80 -18.67 14.06
CA HIS A 294 11.23 -18.87 13.80
C HIS A 294 11.47 -20.19 13.05
N TRP A 295 10.78 -21.25 13.45
CA TRP A 295 10.88 -22.56 12.80
C TRP A 295 10.26 -22.57 11.41
N ASN A 296 9.11 -21.93 11.21
CA ASN A 296 8.48 -21.80 9.89
C ASN A 296 9.38 -21.01 8.93
N ASN A 297 10.02 -19.93 9.38
CA ASN A 297 11.01 -19.21 8.59
C ASN A 297 12.20 -20.14 8.24
N ALA A 298 12.76 -20.86 9.22
CA ALA A 298 13.84 -21.82 8.95
C ALA A 298 13.42 -22.90 7.94
N ILE A 299 12.21 -23.47 8.05
CA ILE A 299 11.66 -24.42 7.09
C ILE A 299 11.62 -23.80 5.68
N GLN A 300 11.15 -22.56 5.54
CA GLN A 300 11.14 -21.90 4.23
C GLN A 300 12.56 -21.70 3.67
N GLN A 301 13.50 -21.22 4.47
CA GLN A 301 14.90 -21.00 4.05
C GLN A 301 15.57 -22.33 3.60
N ILE A 302 15.35 -23.41 4.36
CA ILE A 302 15.87 -24.74 4.00
C ILE A 302 15.18 -25.27 2.74
N LYS A 303 13.87 -25.06 2.58
CA LYS A 303 13.07 -25.48 1.42
C LYS A 303 13.52 -24.78 0.14
N VAL A 304 13.80 -23.48 0.21
CA VAL A 304 14.27 -22.69 -0.94
C VAL A 304 15.79 -22.76 -1.14
N ARG A 305 16.50 -23.61 -0.39
CA ARG A 305 17.95 -23.80 -0.51
C ARG A 305 18.80 -22.55 -0.27
N SER A 306 18.25 -21.53 0.39
CA SER A 306 19.00 -20.31 0.78
C SER A 306 19.87 -20.53 2.01
N MET A 307 19.56 -21.57 2.80
CA MET A 307 20.37 -21.99 3.95
C MET A 307 20.82 -23.44 3.78
N PRO A 308 22.09 -23.76 4.12
CA PRO A 308 23.19 -22.84 4.49
C PRO A 308 23.60 -21.92 3.33
N PRO A 309 24.28 -20.78 3.60
CA PRO A 309 24.73 -19.86 2.55
C PRO A 309 25.78 -20.52 1.65
N ALA A 310 26.05 -19.91 0.48
CA ALA A 310 26.89 -20.50 -0.56
C ALA A 310 28.37 -20.71 -0.16
N ASP A 311 28.84 -19.98 0.86
CA ASP A 311 30.17 -20.08 1.45
C ASP A 311 30.28 -21.12 2.58
N ALA A 312 29.16 -21.74 2.97
CA ALA A 312 29.10 -22.80 3.98
C ALA A 312 28.94 -24.20 3.36
N GLU A 313 29.17 -25.24 4.16
CA GLU A 313 29.01 -26.63 3.72
C GLU A 313 27.53 -26.94 3.39
N PRO A 314 27.21 -27.44 2.19
CA PRO A 314 25.83 -27.65 1.78
C PRO A 314 25.21 -28.87 2.46
N ILE A 315 23.96 -28.75 2.91
CA ILE A 315 23.19 -29.91 3.40
C ILE A 315 22.87 -30.85 2.22
N PRO A 316 23.24 -32.14 2.29
CA PRO A 316 22.85 -33.13 1.29
C PRO A 316 21.33 -33.22 1.10
N ASP A 317 20.87 -33.38 -0.14
CA ASP A 317 19.43 -33.34 -0.49
C ASP A 317 18.57 -34.39 0.23
N ALA A 318 19.14 -35.56 0.54
CA ALA A 318 18.45 -36.58 1.34
C ALA A 318 18.20 -36.07 2.76
N GLN A 319 19.25 -35.60 3.44
CA GLN A 319 19.17 -35.05 4.78
C GLN A 319 18.28 -33.80 4.86
N ARG A 320 18.35 -32.93 3.84
CA ARG A 320 17.50 -31.75 3.71
C ARG A 320 16.01 -32.14 3.67
N ARG A 321 15.66 -33.15 2.87
CA ARG A 321 14.28 -33.66 2.76
C ARG A 321 13.82 -34.29 4.08
N GLU A 322 14.67 -35.05 4.74
CA GLU A 322 14.34 -35.65 6.04
C GLU A 322 14.06 -34.58 7.11
N LEU A 323 14.94 -33.59 7.25
CA LEU A 323 14.76 -32.48 8.20
C LEU A 323 13.49 -31.67 7.90
N LEU A 324 13.27 -31.33 6.63
CA LEU A 324 12.06 -30.61 6.20
C LEU A 324 10.79 -31.44 6.42
N ALA A 325 10.81 -32.73 6.09
CA ALA A 325 9.67 -33.63 6.27
C ALA A 325 9.29 -33.74 7.75
N TRP A 326 10.28 -33.92 8.63
CA TRP A 326 10.02 -34.04 10.07
C TRP A 326 9.50 -32.72 10.65
N LEU A 327 10.16 -31.59 10.38
CA LEU A 327 9.72 -30.29 10.90
C LEU A 327 8.32 -29.95 10.39
N THR A 328 8.05 -30.14 9.09
CA THR A 328 6.73 -29.89 8.51
C THR A 328 5.66 -30.80 9.15
N ALA A 329 5.96 -32.09 9.33
CA ALA A 329 5.05 -33.02 9.99
C ALA A 329 4.81 -32.64 11.46
N TYR A 330 5.84 -32.22 12.19
CA TYR A 330 5.71 -31.79 13.58
C TYR A 330 4.68 -30.67 13.74
N PHE A 331 4.78 -29.57 12.98
CA PHE A 331 3.80 -28.46 13.08
C PHE A 331 2.43 -28.83 12.51
N ARG A 332 2.38 -29.69 11.49
CA ARG A 332 1.10 -30.16 10.93
C ARG A 332 0.34 -31.04 11.91
N ASP A 333 1.04 -31.97 12.56
CA ASP A 333 0.45 -33.06 13.34
C ASP A 333 0.46 -32.79 14.86
N PHE A 334 1.04 -31.67 15.30
CA PHE A 334 0.98 -31.23 16.70
C PHE A 334 -0.47 -31.08 17.15
N ASP A 335 -0.81 -31.64 18.31
CA ASP A 335 -2.14 -31.52 18.91
C ASP A 335 -2.30 -30.15 19.57
N TYR A 336 -2.68 -29.15 18.78
CA TYR A 336 -2.94 -27.81 19.31
C TYR A 336 -4.12 -27.78 20.30
N GLN A 337 -5.02 -28.78 20.29
CA GLN A 337 -6.14 -28.83 21.23
C GLN A 337 -5.67 -29.16 22.65
N SER A 338 -4.46 -29.69 22.81
CA SER A 338 -3.87 -29.92 24.13
C SER A 338 -3.52 -28.61 24.86
N ILE A 339 -3.52 -27.47 24.16
CA ILE A 339 -3.21 -26.16 24.75
C ILE A 339 -4.53 -25.46 25.13
N ASP A 340 -4.94 -25.60 26.38
CA ASP A 340 -6.14 -24.95 26.92
C ASP A 340 -5.83 -23.50 27.37
N ARG A 341 -5.77 -22.58 26.39
CA ARG A 341 -5.48 -21.17 26.64
C ARG A 341 -6.26 -20.25 25.68
N PRO A 342 -7.30 -19.54 26.15
CA PRO A 342 -8.06 -18.61 25.31
C PRO A 342 -7.28 -17.32 24.96
N GLY A 343 -6.14 -17.09 25.63
CA GLY A 343 -5.24 -15.97 25.39
C GLY A 343 -5.58 -14.72 26.20
N ASN A 344 -4.62 -13.81 26.29
CA ASN A 344 -4.72 -12.56 27.04
C ASN A 344 -4.98 -11.40 26.08
N GLU A 345 -6.06 -10.64 26.26
CA GLU A 345 -6.23 -9.32 25.64
C GLU A 345 -5.90 -8.24 26.68
N PRO A 346 -4.72 -7.58 26.59
CA PRO A 346 -4.37 -6.54 27.52
C PRO A 346 -5.21 -5.28 27.28
N ALA A 347 -5.38 -4.48 28.35
CA ALA A 347 -6.12 -3.23 28.26
C ALA A 347 -5.53 -2.30 27.18
N ARG A 348 -6.40 -1.72 26.36
CA ARG A 348 -6.00 -0.89 25.22
C ARG A 348 -6.87 0.35 25.12
N ARG A 349 -6.28 1.48 24.70
CA ARG A 349 -7.07 2.69 24.44
C ARG A 349 -7.94 2.51 23.19
N LEU A 350 -8.97 3.33 23.04
CA LEU A 350 -9.66 3.47 21.75
C LEU A 350 -8.68 3.98 20.69
N THR A 351 -8.78 3.41 19.49
CA THR A 351 -8.16 4.02 18.31
C THR A 351 -8.82 5.37 18.00
N ARG A 352 -8.16 6.19 17.18
CA ARG A 352 -8.70 7.47 16.68
C ARG A 352 -10.10 7.31 16.08
N GLN A 353 -10.29 6.28 15.25
CA GLN A 353 -11.58 6.00 14.61
C GLN A 353 -12.62 5.52 15.62
N GLN A 354 -12.23 4.61 16.52
CA GLN A 354 -13.12 4.15 17.59
C GLN A 354 -13.57 5.29 18.51
N TYR A 355 -12.68 6.22 18.86
CA TYR A 355 -13.03 7.42 19.62
C TYR A 355 -14.06 8.27 18.87
N ASN A 356 -13.79 8.59 17.60
CA ASN A 356 -14.71 9.37 16.76
C ASN A 356 -16.09 8.72 16.66
N HIS A 357 -16.16 7.42 16.38
CA HIS A 357 -17.43 6.69 16.26
C HIS A 357 -18.18 6.63 17.59
N THR A 358 -17.47 6.39 18.69
CA THR A 358 -18.10 6.31 20.03
C THR A 358 -18.65 7.68 20.44
N VAL A 359 -17.90 8.75 20.20
CA VAL A 359 -18.36 10.13 20.46
C VAL A 359 -19.57 10.47 19.58
N ARG A 360 -19.54 10.09 18.30
CA ARG A 360 -20.68 10.26 17.38
C ARG A 360 -21.93 9.58 17.93
N ASP A 361 -21.82 8.33 18.38
CA ASP A 361 -22.96 7.55 18.86
C ASP A 361 -23.45 8.04 20.26
N LEU A 362 -22.56 8.61 21.08
CA LEU A 362 -22.90 9.24 22.36
C LEU A 362 -23.62 10.59 22.19
N LEU A 363 -23.14 11.44 21.28
CA LEU A 363 -23.62 12.81 21.10
C LEU A 363 -24.70 12.93 20.01
N GLY A 364 -24.80 11.95 19.11
CA GLY A 364 -25.67 12.00 17.94
C GLY A 364 -25.17 12.93 16.84
N ALA A 365 -23.87 13.26 16.81
CA ALA A 365 -23.28 14.20 15.86
C ALA A 365 -21.86 13.77 15.45
N ASP A 366 -21.57 13.77 14.15
CA ASP A 366 -20.26 13.37 13.61
C ASP A 366 -19.24 14.52 13.63
N VAL A 367 -18.74 14.84 14.83
CA VAL A 367 -17.81 15.97 15.06
C VAL A 367 -16.32 15.60 14.93
N ARG A 368 -15.99 14.31 14.80
CA ARG A 368 -14.63 13.79 14.50
C ARG A 368 -13.46 14.43 15.29
N PRO A 369 -13.56 14.53 16.63
CA PRO A 369 -12.61 15.29 17.46
C PRO A 369 -11.18 14.70 17.46
N ALA A 370 -11.05 13.41 17.19
CA ALA A 370 -9.78 12.70 17.25
C ALA A 370 -8.97 12.82 15.95
N ASP A 371 -9.50 13.42 14.87
CA ASP A 371 -8.77 13.53 13.58
C ASP A 371 -7.41 14.24 13.71
N ARG A 372 -7.26 15.09 14.75
CA ARG A 372 -6.01 15.79 15.10
C ARG A 372 -5.03 14.97 15.93
N PHE A 373 -5.37 13.75 16.33
CA PHE A 373 -4.44 12.88 17.05
C PHE A 373 -3.34 12.36 16.12
N PRO A 374 -2.16 12.02 16.66
CA PRO A 374 -1.19 11.22 15.93
C PRO A 374 -1.86 9.96 15.35
N ALA A 375 -1.41 9.52 14.19
CA ALA A 375 -1.91 8.29 13.60
C ALA A 375 -1.60 7.10 14.50
N ASP A 376 -2.59 6.23 14.74
CA ASP A 376 -2.35 4.97 15.41
C ASP A 376 -1.45 4.10 14.53
N MET A 377 -0.43 3.48 15.14
CA MET A 377 0.47 2.55 14.48
C MET A 377 -0.18 1.17 14.39
N SER A 378 -0.04 0.52 13.24
CA SER A 378 -0.34 -0.91 13.13
C SER A 378 0.78 -1.69 13.83
N ALA A 379 0.41 -2.60 14.73
CA ALA A 379 1.37 -3.51 15.35
C ALA A 379 1.78 -4.65 14.39
N SER A 380 2.53 -5.61 14.90
CA SER A 380 2.82 -6.91 14.26
C SER A 380 1.57 -7.65 13.75
N SER A 381 0.40 -7.47 14.38
CA SER A 381 -0.88 -8.02 13.91
C SER A 381 -1.33 -7.46 12.55
N GLY A 382 -0.85 -6.26 12.19
CA GLY A 382 -1.28 -5.50 11.02
C GLY A 382 -2.46 -4.55 11.29
N PHE A 383 -2.99 -4.53 12.53
CA PHE A 383 -4.16 -3.71 12.87
C PHE A 383 -3.86 -2.65 13.94
N ARG A 384 -4.46 -1.48 13.79
CA ARG A 384 -4.34 -0.35 14.72
C ARG A 384 -5.12 -0.55 16.02
N ASN A 385 -6.11 -1.43 16.05
CA ASN A 385 -6.83 -1.78 17.27
C ASN A 385 -6.09 -2.81 18.14
N SER A 386 -4.85 -3.16 17.78
CA SER A 386 -4.01 -4.09 18.52
C SER A 386 -3.50 -3.45 19.82
N ALA A 387 -3.68 -4.12 20.95
CA ALA A 387 -3.31 -3.59 22.26
C ALA A 387 -1.82 -3.23 22.37
N ASN A 388 -0.94 -4.02 21.76
CA ASN A 388 0.52 -3.85 21.76
C ASN A 388 1.04 -2.66 20.92
N SER A 389 0.20 -1.92 20.19
CA SER A 389 0.60 -0.64 19.56
C SER A 389 -0.06 0.59 20.18
N LEU A 390 -0.97 0.40 21.14
CA LEU A 390 -1.84 1.43 21.68
C LEU A 390 -1.38 1.95 23.04
N PHE A 391 -0.07 2.15 23.20
CA PHE A 391 0.51 2.73 24.42
C PHE A 391 0.05 4.18 24.64
N PHE A 392 0.01 4.60 25.90
CA PHE A 392 -0.39 5.95 26.29
C PHE A 392 0.83 6.86 26.42
N GLN A 393 0.99 7.82 25.49
CA GLN A 393 2.02 8.85 25.61
C GLN A 393 1.48 10.04 26.43
N PRO A 394 2.27 10.65 27.34
CA PRO A 394 1.82 11.79 28.16
C PRO A 394 1.21 12.95 27.35
N ILE A 395 1.76 13.25 26.16
CA ILE A 395 1.24 14.28 25.23
C ILE A 395 -0.19 14.02 24.74
N THR A 396 -0.67 12.79 24.87
CA THR A 396 -2.02 12.40 24.44
C THR A 396 -3.09 12.89 25.42
N LEU A 397 -2.75 13.11 26.70
CA LEU A 397 -3.74 13.52 27.70
C LEU A 397 -4.32 14.91 27.41
N GLU A 398 -3.45 15.89 27.11
CA GLU A 398 -3.88 17.24 26.72
C GLU A 398 -4.73 17.22 25.44
N ARG A 399 -4.37 16.35 24.50
CA ARG A 399 -5.16 16.15 23.27
C ARG A 399 -6.53 15.57 23.54
N PHE A 400 -6.67 14.63 24.50
CA PHE A 400 -7.97 14.11 24.90
C PHE A 400 -8.84 15.16 25.57
N VAL A 401 -8.26 16.04 26.41
CA VAL A 401 -8.99 17.18 26.99
C VAL A 401 -9.50 18.10 25.89
N GLY A 402 -8.63 18.51 24.96
CA GLY A 402 -9.03 19.35 23.83
C GLY A 402 -10.06 18.68 22.91
N ALA A 403 -9.95 17.37 22.68
CA ALA A 403 -10.92 16.60 21.90
C ALA A 403 -12.29 16.52 22.58
N ALA A 404 -12.34 16.28 23.89
CA ALA A 404 -13.58 16.27 24.66
C ALA A 404 -14.25 17.65 24.67
N GLU A 405 -13.47 18.72 24.85
CA GLU A 405 -13.94 20.10 24.75
C GLU A 405 -14.53 20.38 23.37
N PHE A 406 -13.77 20.11 22.31
CA PHE A 406 -14.21 20.33 20.94
C PHE A 406 -15.47 19.51 20.60
N ALA A 407 -15.54 18.25 21.03
CA ALA A 407 -16.69 17.39 20.77
C ALA A 407 -17.97 17.94 21.41
N VAL A 408 -17.92 18.27 22.71
CA VAL A 408 -19.09 18.79 23.44
C VAL A 408 -19.46 20.20 22.96
N ASP A 409 -18.47 21.03 22.64
CA ASP A 409 -18.72 22.42 22.23
C ASP A 409 -19.28 22.52 20.81
N SER A 410 -18.86 21.62 19.92
CA SER A 410 -19.35 21.54 18.55
C SER A 410 -20.70 20.84 18.46
N ALA A 411 -20.91 19.72 19.17
CA ALA A 411 -22.17 18.96 19.10
C ALA A 411 -23.29 19.61 19.94
N LEU A 412 -22.96 20.15 21.11
CA LEU A 412 -23.91 20.61 22.12
C LEU A 412 -23.66 22.08 22.52
N PRO A 413 -23.70 23.04 21.59
CA PRO A 413 -23.58 24.45 21.96
C PRO A 413 -24.73 24.87 22.88
N LEU A 414 -24.46 25.81 23.80
CA LEU A 414 -25.46 26.32 24.76
C LEU A 414 -26.75 26.79 24.08
N ILE A 415 -26.57 27.45 22.94
CA ILE A 415 -27.63 27.94 22.07
C ILE A 415 -27.54 27.12 20.77
N PRO A 416 -28.44 26.14 20.57
CA PRO A 416 -28.49 25.34 19.35
C PRO A 416 -28.79 26.23 18.14
N LYS A 417 -27.87 26.28 17.17
CA LYS A 417 -28.01 27.14 15.97
C LYS A 417 -28.52 26.39 14.74
N THR A 418 -28.33 25.07 14.68
CA THR A 418 -28.63 24.24 13.50
C THR A 418 -29.56 23.08 13.86
N ALA A 419 -30.06 22.35 12.86
CA ALA A 419 -30.90 21.18 13.07
C ALA A 419 -30.12 20.07 13.79
N GLU A 420 -28.86 19.86 13.44
CA GLU A 420 -27.95 18.87 14.02
C GLU A 420 -27.73 19.17 15.51
N HIS A 421 -27.49 20.44 15.88
CA HIS A 421 -27.37 20.82 17.29
C HIS A 421 -28.65 20.50 18.08
N LYS A 422 -29.84 20.75 17.50
CA LYS A 422 -31.11 20.44 18.15
C LYS A 422 -31.29 18.93 18.31
N GLN A 423 -30.95 18.16 17.28
CA GLN A 423 -31.00 16.70 17.30
C GLN A 423 -30.02 16.11 18.33
N ALA A 424 -28.80 16.63 18.44
CA ALA A 424 -27.83 16.21 19.44
C ALA A 424 -28.34 16.44 20.87
N TRP A 425 -28.92 17.61 21.15
CA TRP A 425 -29.58 17.87 22.43
C TRP A 425 -30.79 16.94 22.67
N GLN A 426 -31.58 16.64 21.64
CA GLN A 426 -32.69 15.70 21.73
C GLN A 426 -32.21 14.26 21.97
N HIS A 427 -31.11 13.83 21.37
CA HIS A 427 -30.49 12.51 21.58
C HIS A 427 -29.99 12.35 23.01
N LEU A 428 -29.36 13.39 23.56
CA LEU A 428 -28.91 13.42 24.94
C LEU A 428 -30.08 13.35 25.93
N LEU A 429 -31.18 14.07 25.66
CA LEU A 429 -32.33 14.23 26.56
C LEU A 429 -33.53 13.29 26.26
N GLN A 430 -33.47 12.50 25.19
CA GLN A 430 -34.50 11.59 24.64
C GLN A 430 -35.96 12.11 24.60
N ASN A 431 -36.21 13.41 24.38
CA ASN A 431 -37.56 13.99 24.36
C ASN A 431 -38.43 13.68 25.60
N ASP A 432 -37.86 13.15 26.69
CA ASP A 432 -38.59 12.66 27.85
C ASP A 432 -38.67 13.74 28.95
N PRO A 433 -39.88 14.21 29.31
CA PRO A 433 -40.06 15.15 30.41
C PRO A 433 -39.66 14.60 31.80
N THR A 434 -39.37 13.30 31.94
CA THR A 434 -38.90 12.66 33.18
C THR A 434 -37.38 12.51 33.26
N LEU A 435 -36.65 12.53 32.13
CA LEU A 435 -35.18 12.69 32.06
C LEU A 435 -34.71 14.13 32.39
N ARG A 436 -35.60 14.96 32.95
CA ARG A 436 -35.31 16.35 33.36
C ARG A 436 -34.35 16.45 34.54
N SER A 437 -34.03 15.35 35.25
CA SER A 437 -33.02 15.41 36.31
C SER A 437 -31.61 15.28 35.69
N PRO A 438 -30.68 16.20 35.98
CA PRO A 438 -29.29 16.11 35.52
C PRO A 438 -28.62 14.79 35.88
N GLU A 439 -29.02 14.19 37.00
CA GLU A 439 -28.56 12.89 37.46
C GLU A 439 -28.87 11.76 36.48
N SER A 440 -30.11 11.68 35.97
CA SER A 440 -30.50 10.65 35.00
C SER A 440 -29.70 10.76 33.69
N VAL A 441 -29.49 11.98 33.20
CA VAL A 441 -28.71 12.26 31.99
C VAL A 441 -27.24 11.86 32.18
N ILE A 442 -26.64 12.27 33.31
CA ILE A 442 -25.25 11.93 33.65
C ILE A 442 -25.10 10.42 33.79
N LYS A 443 -26.02 9.75 34.50
CA LYS A 443 -25.99 8.29 34.71
C LYS A 443 -26.08 7.53 33.38
N ARG A 444 -27.02 7.91 32.49
CA ARG A 444 -27.16 7.29 31.17
C ARG A 444 -25.94 7.53 30.30
N PHE A 445 -25.46 8.76 30.21
CA PHE A 445 -24.31 9.11 29.39
C PHE A 445 -23.04 8.38 29.86
N ALA A 446 -22.78 8.39 31.17
CA ALA A 446 -21.66 7.66 31.76
C ALA A 446 -21.77 6.15 31.52
N SER A 447 -22.96 5.56 31.69
CA SER A 447 -23.15 4.12 31.49
C SER A 447 -22.89 3.70 30.05
N ARG A 448 -23.35 4.50 29.07
CA ARG A 448 -23.05 4.27 27.65
C ARG A 448 -21.56 4.47 27.34
N ALA A 449 -20.97 5.55 27.84
CA ALA A 449 -19.55 5.85 27.61
C ALA A 449 -18.63 4.76 28.18
N PHE A 450 -18.98 4.22 29.35
CA PHE A 450 -18.24 3.14 30.03
C PHE A 450 -18.68 1.74 29.58
N ARG A 451 -19.65 1.65 28.65
CA ARG A 451 -20.26 0.42 28.10
C ARG A 451 -20.80 -0.56 29.15
N ARG A 452 -21.14 -0.05 30.33
CA ARG A 452 -21.68 -0.82 31.46
C ARG A 452 -22.41 0.10 32.44
N PRO A 453 -23.27 -0.41 33.33
CA PRO A 453 -23.88 0.40 34.38
C PRO A 453 -22.81 1.14 35.20
N VAL A 454 -22.91 2.46 35.28
CA VAL A 454 -22.01 3.25 36.12
C VAL A 454 -22.31 2.95 37.59
N SER A 455 -21.26 2.65 38.37
CA SER A 455 -21.42 2.38 39.80
C SER A 455 -21.74 3.66 40.57
N GLU A 456 -22.34 3.54 41.76
CA GLU A 456 -22.61 4.70 42.63
C GLU A 456 -21.33 5.43 43.06
N GLU A 457 -20.21 4.70 43.18
CA GLU A 457 -18.89 5.27 43.47
C GLU A 457 -18.35 6.10 42.29
N GLN A 458 -18.63 5.69 41.05
CA GLN A 458 -18.26 6.42 39.84
C GLN A 458 -19.21 7.59 39.55
N LEU A 459 -20.50 7.44 39.88
CA LEU A 459 -21.52 8.45 39.62
C LEU A 459 -21.42 9.63 40.59
N ARG A 460 -21.18 9.37 41.89
CA ARG A 460 -21.15 10.41 42.93
C ARG A 460 -20.16 11.55 42.64
N PRO A 461 -18.90 11.31 42.22
CA PRO A 461 -17.97 12.38 41.82
C PRO A 461 -18.48 13.24 40.66
N LEU A 462 -19.16 12.64 39.67
CA LEU A 462 -19.71 13.36 38.52
C LEU A 462 -20.87 14.26 38.93
N LEU A 463 -21.75 13.79 39.82
CA LEU A 463 -22.85 14.58 40.37
C LEU A 463 -22.33 15.72 41.28
N ASN A 464 -21.31 15.46 42.09
CA ASN A 464 -20.65 16.49 42.89
C ASN A 464 -20.05 17.57 41.99
N HIS A 465 -19.37 17.18 40.91
CA HIS A 465 -18.83 18.13 39.94
C HIS A 465 -19.93 19.01 39.33
N TYR A 466 -21.05 18.39 38.91
CA TYR A 466 -22.22 19.12 38.44
C TYR A 466 -22.73 20.14 39.47
N GLN A 467 -22.89 19.72 40.73
CA GLN A 467 -23.38 20.59 41.81
C GLN A 467 -22.43 21.74 42.10
N THR A 468 -21.11 21.50 42.15
CA THR A 468 -20.10 22.57 42.32
C THR A 468 -20.19 23.60 41.20
N LYS A 469 -20.30 23.16 39.94
CA LYS A 469 -20.47 24.06 38.79
C LYS A 469 -21.76 24.88 38.87
N ARG A 470 -22.86 24.26 39.33
CA ARG A 470 -24.12 24.96 39.59
C ARG A 470 -24.01 26.01 40.69
N GLN A 471 -23.25 25.75 41.75
CA GLN A 471 -22.99 26.71 42.84
C GLN A 471 -22.12 27.89 42.37
N GLN A 472 -21.22 27.68 41.41
CA GLN A 472 -20.42 28.73 40.77
C GLN A 472 -21.23 29.55 39.74
N SER A 473 -22.55 29.59 39.86
CA SER A 473 -23.48 30.34 38.99
C SER A 473 -23.46 29.93 37.50
N GLN A 474 -22.92 28.76 37.14
CA GLN A 474 -23.04 28.27 35.76
C GLN A 474 -24.48 27.82 35.45
N GLN A 475 -24.94 28.10 34.23
CA GLN A 475 -26.25 27.63 33.74
C GLN A 475 -26.32 26.08 33.75
N PRO A 476 -27.51 25.46 33.91
CA PRO A 476 -27.64 24.00 33.98
C PRO A 476 -27.01 23.26 32.79
N ARG A 477 -27.22 23.78 31.57
CA ARG A 477 -26.62 23.21 30.35
C ARG A 477 -25.10 23.32 30.34
N GLN A 478 -24.53 24.41 30.87
CA GLN A 478 -23.07 24.55 30.97
C GLN A 478 -22.47 23.56 31.96
N ALA A 479 -23.06 23.48 33.16
CA ALA A 479 -22.61 22.54 34.18
C ALA A 479 -22.70 21.08 33.69
N LEU A 480 -23.73 20.73 32.92
CA LEU A 480 -23.85 19.41 32.29
C LEU A 480 -22.75 19.18 31.26
N ARG A 481 -22.50 20.13 30.35
CA ARG A 481 -21.41 20.06 29.36
C ARG A 481 -20.05 19.82 30.02
N ASP A 482 -19.75 20.53 31.10
CA ASP A 482 -18.50 20.35 31.86
C ASP A 482 -18.37 18.90 32.37
N VAL A 483 -19.44 18.28 32.87
CA VAL A 483 -19.44 16.88 33.31
C VAL A 483 -19.26 15.91 32.15
N LEU A 484 -19.90 16.15 31.00
CA LEU A 484 -19.72 15.29 29.82
C LEU A 484 -18.26 15.27 29.35
N LYS A 485 -17.58 16.43 29.39
CA LYS A 485 -16.15 16.53 29.08
C LYS A 485 -15.31 15.65 30.03
N VAL A 486 -15.62 15.66 31.33
CA VAL A 486 -14.96 14.80 32.33
C VAL A 486 -15.17 13.30 32.01
N ILE A 487 -16.37 12.91 31.59
CA ILE A 487 -16.65 11.52 31.19
C ILE A 487 -15.82 11.12 29.96
N LEU A 488 -15.72 12.00 28.95
CA LEU A 488 -14.99 11.76 27.70
C LEU A 488 -13.45 11.74 27.83
N ILE A 489 -12.91 12.05 29.01
CA ILE A 489 -11.49 11.90 29.33
C ILE A 489 -11.23 10.87 30.44
N SER A 490 -12.28 10.19 30.92
CA SER A 490 -12.14 9.16 31.95
C SER A 490 -11.42 7.93 31.39
N PRO A 491 -10.55 7.26 32.17
CA PRO A 491 -9.98 5.98 31.79
C PRO A 491 -11.03 4.93 31.39
N ASN A 492 -12.20 4.92 32.06
CA ASN A 492 -13.30 4.00 31.73
C ASN A 492 -13.93 4.25 30.35
N PHE A 493 -13.74 5.43 29.78
CA PHE A 493 -14.16 5.75 28.42
C PHE A 493 -13.02 5.54 27.41
N LEU A 494 -11.82 6.01 27.76
CA LEU A 494 -10.66 5.99 26.88
C LEU A 494 -10.11 4.59 26.61
N PHE A 495 -10.32 3.64 27.53
CA PHE A 495 -9.76 2.30 27.44
C PHE A 495 -10.84 1.22 27.38
N HIS A 496 -10.57 0.20 26.57
CA HIS A 496 -11.09 -1.14 26.76
C HIS A 496 -10.28 -1.80 27.87
N SER A 497 -10.92 -2.00 29.01
CA SER A 497 -10.38 -2.79 30.12
C SER A 497 -11.42 -3.84 30.47
N GLU A 498 -11.00 -5.09 30.47
CA GLU A 498 -11.79 -6.23 30.88
C GLU A 498 -11.32 -6.70 32.26
N GLN A 499 -12.27 -7.07 33.10
CA GLN A 499 -12.10 -7.70 34.41
C GLN A 499 -12.84 -9.04 34.37
N PRO A 500 -12.28 -10.04 33.67
CA PRO A 500 -12.89 -11.35 33.56
C PRO A 500 -13.03 -12.02 34.92
N ALA A 501 -13.93 -13.01 35.00
CA ALA A 501 -14.00 -13.91 36.15
C ALA A 501 -12.71 -14.74 36.30
N ASP A 502 -12.56 -15.46 37.43
CA ASP A 502 -11.36 -16.25 37.73
C ASP A 502 -11.06 -17.33 36.66
N ASP A 503 -12.07 -17.80 35.95
CA ASP A 503 -11.97 -18.77 34.84
C ASP A 503 -11.73 -18.11 33.47
N GLY A 504 -11.54 -16.79 33.44
CA GLY A 504 -11.36 -15.98 32.24
C GLY A 504 -12.67 -15.55 31.57
N THR A 505 -13.84 -15.98 32.03
CA THR A 505 -15.12 -15.66 31.38
C THR A 505 -15.44 -14.18 31.45
N LEU A 506 -15.82 -13.59 30.30
CA LEU A 506 -16.26 -12.20 30.22
C LEU A 506 -17.68 -12.01 30.77
N SER A 507 -17.92 -10.86 31.41
CA SER A 507 -19.29 -10.45 31.73
C SER A 507 -20.08 -10.14 30.45
N GLY A 508 -21.41 -10.16 30.54
CA GLY A 508 -22.28 -9.83 29.40
C GLY A 508 -21.99 -8.45 28.79
N TYR A 509 -21.60 -7.46 29.61
CA TYR A 509 -21.26 -6.11 29.14
C TYR A 509 -19.92 -6.06 28.41
N GLU A 510 -18.93 -6.80 28.89
CA GLU A 510 -17.62 -6.90 28.24
C GLU A 510 -17.76 -7.63 26.90
N PHE A 511 -18.51 -8.72 26.89
CA PHE A 511 -18.83 -9.45 25.66
C PHE A 511 -19.58 -8.57 24.64
N ALA A 512 -20.60 -7.81 25.08
CA ALA A 512 -21.30 -6.84 24.24
C ALA A 512 -20.35 -5.78 23.67
N SER A 513 -19.43 -5.26 24.50
CA SER A 513 -18.42 -4.29 24.10
C SER A 513 -17.45 -4.89 23.07
N ARG A 514 -16.95 -6.11 23.28
CA ARG A 514 -16.08 -6.80 22.32
C ARG A 514 -16.78 -7.00 20.98
N LEU A 515 -18.04 -7.45 21.00
CA LEU A 515 -18.87 -7.63 19.81
C LEU A 515 -19.10 -6.31 19.06
N SER A 516 -19.44 -5.23 19.75
CA SER A 516 -19.70 -3.93 19.11
C SER A 516 -18.45 -3.30 18.51
N TYR A 517 -17.29 -3.44 19.16
CA TYR A 517 -16.04 -2.88 18.63
C TYR A 517 -15.45 -3.71 17.50
N PHE A 518 -15.71 -5.01 17.49
CA PHE A 518 -15.41 -5.85 16.33
C PHE A 518 -16.26 -5.44 15.12
N LEU A 519 -17.59 -5.39 15.27
CA LEU A 519 -18.48 -5.24 14.11
C LEU A 519 -18.70 -3.78 13.69
N TRP A 520 -18.74 -2.84 14.64
CA TRP A 520 -19.09 -1.42 14.38
C TRP A 520 -17.95 -0.45 14.67
N ALA A 521 -16.84 -0.91 15.25
CA ALA A 521 -15.77 -0.07 15.78
C ALA A 521 -16.33 1.08 16.66
N SER A 522 -17.38 0.80 17.43
CA SER A 522 -18.08 1.76 18.30
C SER A 522 -18.74 1.02 19.47
N MET A 523 -19.33 1.78 20.41
CA MET A 523 -19.97 1.22 21.60
C MET A 523 -21.22 0.38 21.30
N PRO A 524 -21.61 -0.53 22.22
CA PRO A 524 -22.88 -1.24 22.16
C PRO A 524 -24.07 -0.29 22.10
N ASP A 525 -25.13 -0.71 21.42
CA ASP A 525 -26.41 -0.01 21.48
C ASP A 525 -27.25 -0.46 22.69
N ASP A 526 -28.39 0.20 22.91
CA ASP A 526 -29.23 -0.04 24.09
C ASP A 526 -29.81 -1.46 24.10
N GLU A 527 -30.08 -2.05 22.93
CA GLU A 527 -30.53 -3.45 22.82
C GLU A 527 -29.45 -4.44 23.28
N LEU A 528 -28.22 -4.27 22.79
CA LEU A 528 -27.11 -5.15 23.16
C LEU A 528 -26.76 -5.02 24.65
N LEU A 529 -26.78 -3.79 25.19
CA LEU A 529 -26.59 -3.55 26.64
C LEU A 529 -27.71 -4.16 27.49
N SER A 530 -28.96 -4.15 27.02
CA SER A 530 -30.08 -4.76 27.74
C SER A 530 -29.99 -6.29 27.74
N LEU A 531 -29.58 -6.90 26.63
CA LEU A 531 -29.35 -8.35 26.57
C LEU A 531 -28.15 -8.79 27.43
N ALA A 532 -27.11 -7.94 27.50
CA ALA A 532 -25.98 -8.12 28.40
C ALA A 532 -26.43 -8.12 29.86
N GLU A 533 -27.26 -7.15 30.27
CA GLU A 533 -27.85 -7.06 31.61
C GLU A 533 -28.67 -8.31 31.97
N GLN A 534 -29.43 -8.83 31.00
CA GLN A 534 -30.27 -10.02 31.17
C GLN A 534 -29.47 -11.33 31.16
N GLY A 535 -28.15 -11.30 30.88
CA GLY A 535 -27.32 -12.50 30.74
C GLY A 535 -27.71 -13.38 29.54
N ARG A 536 -28.35 -12.80 28.52
CA ARG A 536 -28.92 -13.54 27.38
C ARG A 536 -28.01 -13.62 26.17
N LEU A 537 -26.91 -12.86 26.16
CA LEU A 537 -25.95 -12.87 25.04
C LEU A 537 -25.14 -14.17 24.94
N THR A 538 -25.16 -15.02 25.96
CA THR A 538 -24.54 -16.36 25.94
C THR A 538 -25.43 -17.42 25.29
N ASP A 539 -26.72 -17.14 25.04
CA ASP A 539 -27.58 -18.03 24.26
C ASP A 539 -27.18 -17.97 22.78
N PRO A 540 -26.73 -19.08 22.17
CA PRO A 540 -26.26 -19.09 20.78
C PRO A 540 -27.28 -18.58 19.77
N LYS A 541 -28.58 -18.77 20.01
CA LYS A 541 -29.63 -18.29 19.11
C LYS A 541 -29.79 -16.78 19.19
N ILE A 542 -29.73 -16.23 20.41
CA ILE A 542 -29.82 -14.77 20.62
C ILE A 542 -28.57 -14.10 20.07
N LEU A 543 -27.40 -14.67 20.34
CA LEU A 543 -26.13 -14.18 19.80
C LEU A 543 -26.16 -14.12 18.28
N ALA A 544 -26.57 -15.21 17.60
CA ALA A 544 -26.68 -15.22 16.15
C ALA A 544 -27.64 -14.13 15.63
N GLN A 545 -28.82 -13.98 16.24
CA GLN A 545 -29.77 -12.92 15.87
C GLN A 545 -29.18 -11.51 16.02
N GLN A 546 -28.42 -11.27 17.10
CA GLN A 546 -27.78 -9.98 17.32
C GLN A 546 -26.62 -9.74 16.34
N VAL A 547 -25.82 -10.76 16.02
CA VAL A 547 -24.76 -10.65 15.00
C VAL A 547 -25.38 -10.27 13.65
N ASP A 548 -26.43 -10.96 13.20
CA ASP A 548 -27.08 -10.64 11.93
C ASP A 548 -27.66 -9.22 11.91
N ARG A 549 -28.37 -8.81 12.98
CA ARG A 549 -28.87 -7.44 13.15
C ARG A 549 -27.75 -6.42 13.06
N MET A 550 -26.60 -6.71 13.68
CA MET A 550 -25.45 -5.81 13.70
C MET A 550 -24.75 -5.75 12.34
N LEU A 551 -24.69 -6.85 11.60
CA LEU A 551 -24.14 -6.89 10.24
C LEU A 551 -25.03 -6.16 9.23
N ASP A 552 -26.34 -6.15 9.44
CA ASP A 552 -27.31 -5.40 8.62
C ASP A 552 -27.34 -3.89 8.93
N ASP A 553 -26.81 -3.46 10.09
CA ASP A 553 -26.69 -2.05 10.46
C ASP A 553 -25.61 -1.34 9.62
N PRO A 554 -25.83 -0.10 9.13
CA PRO A 554 -24.85 0.65 8.35
C PRO A 554 -23.48 0.82 9.01
N ARG A 555 -23.38 0.74 10.34
CA ARG A 555 -22.11 0.77 11.08
C ARG A 555 -21.23 -0.42 10.75
N SER A 556 -21.77 -1.56 10.31
CA SER A 556 -20.99 -2.75 9.91
C SER A 556 -20.03 -2.50 8.74
N LYS A 557 -20.26 -1.44 7.96
CA LYS A 557 -19.36 -0.99 6.89
C LYS A 557 -17.94 -0.70 7.38
N THR A 558 -17.71 -0.53 8.69
CA THR A 558 -16.37 -0.47 9.27
C THR A 558 -15.54 -1.72 9.02
N LEU A 559 -16.15 -2.88 8.79
CA LEU A 559 -15.42 -4.08 8.36
C LEU A 559 -14.78 -3.89 6.98
N GLY A 560 -15.41 -3.12 6.09
CA GLY A 560 -14.79 -2.71 4.83
C GLY A 560 -13.80 -1.55 5.00
N THR A 561 -14.23 -0.47 5.66
CA THR A 561 -13.44 0.78 5.70
C THR A 561 -12.29 0.77 6.71
N LEU A 562 -12.30 -0.15 7.69
CA LEU A 562 -11.23 -0.30 8.68
C LEU A 562 -10.55 -1.66 8.57
N PHE A 563 -11.29 -2.77 8.71
CA PHE A 563 -10.67 -4.10 8.72
C PHE A 563 -10.02 -4.44 7.37
N ALA A 564 -10.82 -4.49 6.29
CA ALA A 564 -10.31 -4.82 4.97
C ALA A 564 -9.27 -3.80 4.49
N ALA A 565 -9.49 -2.51 4.76
CA ALA A 565 -8.54 -1.47 4.39
C ALA A 565 -7.16 -1.64 5.04
N GLN A 566 -7.09 -2.03 6.32
CA GLN A 566 -5.84 -2.27 7.02
C GLN A 566 -5.21 -3.62 6.65
N TRP A 567 -6.01 -4.68 6.55
CA TRP A 567 -5.51 -5.99 6.12
C TRP A 567 -4.85 -5.90 4.74
N LEU A 568 -5.52 -5.26 3.80
CA LEU A 568 -5.07 -5.16 2.42
C LEU A 568 -4.05 -4.03 2.20
N GLY A 569 -3.87 -3.14 3.17
CA GLY A 569 -2.97 -1.98 3.12
C GLY A 569 -3.49 -0.81 2.28
N THR A 570 -4.74 -0.82 1.83
CA THR A 570 -5.31 0.25 1.00
C THR A 570 -5.54 1.56 1.78
N ASP A 571 -5.48 1.53 3.11
CA ASP A 571 -5.47 2.75 3.93
C ASP A 571 -4.17 3.57 3.73
N HIS A 572 -3.11 2.97 3.20
CA HIS A 572 -1.86 3.64 2.84
C HIS A 572 -1.87 4.29 1.45
N LEU A 573 -2.96 4.24 0.71
CA LEU A 573 -3.02 4.79 -0.66
C LEU A 573 -2.67 6.28 -0.73
N ASP A 574 -2.92 7.06 0.34
CA ASP A 574 -2.52 8.49 0.39
C ASP A 574 -1.00 8.69 0.36
N ARG A 575 -0.23 7.69 0.80
CA ARG A 575 1.25 7.74 0.87
C ARG A 575 1.92 7.42 -0.46
N VAL A 576 1.23 6.68 -1.32
CA VAL A 576 1.71 6.30 -2.66
C VAL A 576 1.02 7.13 -3.75
N ARG A 577 0.41 8.25 -3.34
CA ARG A 577 -0.26 9.16 -4.26
C ARG A 577 0.77 9.80 -5.20
N PRO A 578 0.49 9.83 -6.52
CA PRO A 578 1.27 10.60 -7.48
C PRO A 578 1.31 12.09 -7.09
N ASP A 579 2.42 12.77 -7.39
CA ASP A 579 2.45 14.23 -7.32
C ASP A 579 1.40 14.79 -8.29
N GLN A 580 0.52 15.67 -7.79
CA GLN A 580 -0.59 16.21 -8.58
C GLN A 580 -0.16 17.23 -9.63
N ILE A 581 1.03 17.82 -9.48
CA ILE A 581 1.62 18.73 -10.46
C ILE A 581 1.94 17.93 -11.73
N ASP A 582 2.61 16.79 -11.56
CA ASP A 582 3.00 15.92 -12.68
C ASP A 582 1.85 15.00 -13.13
N ASN A 583 0.90 14.70 -12.24
CA ASN A 583 -0.24 13.82 -12.48
C ASN A 583 -1.57 14.46 -12.08
N PRO A 584 -2.08 15.46 -12.84
CA PRO A 584 -3.31 16.20 -12.48
C PRO A 584 -4.57 15.32 -12.34
N TRP A 585 -4.55 14.13 -12.96
CA TRP A 585 -5.62 13.14 -12.88
C TRP A 585 -5.70 12.42 -11.51
N ALA A 586 -4.65 12.49 -10.67
CA ALA A 586 -4.58 11.85 -9.35
C ALA A 586 -5.24 12.69 -8.24
N THR A 587 -6.54 12.95 -8.39
CA THR A 587 -7.33 13.79 -7.47
C THR A 587 -7.58 13.12 -6.11
N ASP A 588 -7.94 13.91 -5.10
CA ASP A 588 -8.35 13.39 -3.78
C ASP A 588 -9.61 12.51 -3.91
N SER A 589 -10.52 12.90 -4.79
CA SER A 589 -11.78 12.20 -5.03
C SER A 589 -11.56 10.85 -5.72
N LEU A 590 -10.59 10.75 -6.63
CA LEU A 590 -10.20 9.47 -7.24
C LEU A 590 -9.61 8.52 -6.19
N VAL A 591 -8.67 8.99 -5.36
CA VAL A 591 -8.09 8.20 -4.26
C VAL A 591 -9.17 7.73 -3.29
N ALA A 592 -10.10 8.61 -2.93
CA ALA A 592 -11.24 8.27 -2.08
C ALA A 592 -12.16 7.22 -2.74
N ALA A 593 -12.39 7.32 -4.06
CA ALA A 593 -13.18 6.36 -4.81
C ALA A 593 -12.50 4.98 -4.88
N MET A 594 -11.18 4.92 -5.12
CA MET A 594 -10.39 3.67 -5.12
C MET A 594 -10.43 2.96 -3.76
N LYS A 595 -10.31 3.71 -2.65
CA LYS A 595 -10.48 3.15 -1.30
C LYS A 595 -11.91 2.65 -1.07
N SER A 596 -12.89 3.42 -1.53
CA SER A 596 -14.31 3.09 -1.38
C SER A 596 -14.68 1.84 -2.17
N GLU A 597 -14.14 1.66 -3.38
CA GLU A 597 -14.33 0.45 -4.20
C GLU A 597 -13.99 -0.82 -3.41
N THR A 598 -12.77 -0.87 -2.87
CA THR A 598 -12.30 -2.03 -2.08
C THR A 598 -13.11 -2.23 -0.80
N ALA A 599 -13.41 -1.16 -0.07
CA ALA A 599 -14.22 -1.25 1.14
C ALA A 599 -15.66 -1.72 0.85
N MET A 600 -16.25 -1.27 -0.25
CA MET A 600 -17.61 -1.64 -0.66
C MET A 600 -17.69 -3.06 -1.19
N LEU A 601 -16.67 -3.56 -1.92
CA LEU A 601 -16.59 -4.97 -2.28
C LEU A 601 -16.67 -5.84 -1.03
N PHE A 602 -15.80 -5.60 -0.05
CA PHE A 602 -15.79 -6.39 1.19
C PHE A 602 -17.11 -6.28 1.97
N SER A 603 -17.67 -5.06 2.05
CA SER A 603 -18.97 -4.83 2.70
C SER A 603 -20.12 -5.55 1.99
N ASP A 604 -20.09 -5.65 0.66
CA ASP A 604 -21.10 -6.36 -0.13
C ASP A 604 -20.98 -7.88 0.01
N LEU A 605 -19.75 -8.42 0.11
CA LEU A 605 -19.54 -9.84 0.39
C LEU A 605 -20.11 -10.22 1.76
N ILE A 606 -19.94 -9.37 2.79
CA ILE A 606 -20.58 -9.56 4.08
C ILE A 606 -22.10 -9.41 3.96
N ALA A 607 -22.58 -8.31 3.37
CA ALA A 607 -24.01 -8.00 3.32
C ALA A 607 -24.82 -9.12 2.64
N ASN A 608 -24.26 -9.75 1.61
CA ASN A 608 -24.92 -10.82 0.84
C ASN A 608 -24.42 -12.23 1.20
N ASP A 609 -23.63 -12.37 2.27
CA ASP A 609 -23.02 -13.62 2.75
C ASP A 609 -22.33 -14.43 1.64
N LEU A 610 -21.57 -13.75 0.78
CA LEU A 610 -20.89 -14.37 -0.34
C LEU A 610 -19.65 -15.18 0.11
N PRO A 611 -19.25 -16.20 -0.65
CA PRO A 611 -18.05 -16.98 -0.36
C PRO A 611 -16.78 -16.13 -0.57
N MET A 612 -15.72 -16.45 0.18
CA MET A 612 -14.45 -15.72 0.17
C MET A 612 -13.76 -15.71 -1.20
N GLU A 613 -13.99 -16.71 -2.05
CA GLU A 613 -13.49 -16.77 -3.44
C GLU A 613 -13.88 -15.54 -4.27
N ARG A 614 -15.02 -14.90 -3.94
CA ARG A 614 -15.51 -13.69 -4.62
C ARG A 614 -14.60 -12.48 -4.39
N LEU A 615 -13.69 -12.54 -3.42
CA LEU A 615 -12.59 -11.56 -3.34
C LEU A 615 -11.74 -11.55 -4.60
N LEU A 616 -11.62 -12.68 -5.31
CA LEU A 616 -10.74 -12.81 -6.47
C LEU A 616 -11.50 -12.74 -7.79
N ASP A 617 -12.69 -13.34 -7.86
CA ASP A 617 -13.40 -13.53 -9.13
C ASP A 617 -14.74 -12.77 -9.25
N ALA A 618 -15.03 -11.83 -8.34
CA ALA A 618 -16.23 -11.01 -8.45
C ALA A 618 -16.37 -10.39 -9.85
N ASP A 619 -17.52 -10.63 -10.45
CA ASP A 619 -17.98 -10.13 -11.75
C ASP A 619 -18.70 -8.78 -11.62
N PHE A 620 -18.46 -8.08 -10.51
CA PHE A 620 -18.96 -6.74 -10.25
C PHE A 620 -17.92 -5.96 -9.45
N THR A 621 -18.05 -4.63 -9.46
CA THR A 621 -17.32 -3.73 -8.57
C THR A 621 -18.18 -2.50 -8.23
N PHE A 622 -17.63 -1.53 -7.51
CA PHE A 622 -18.28 -0.28 -7.15
C PHE A 622 -17.55 0.91 -7.77
N LEU A 623 -18.23 1.68 -8.61
CA LEU A 623 -17.65 2.82 -9.33
C LEU A 623 -18.51 4.07 -9.17
N ASN A 624 -17.86 5.22 -9.12
CA ASN A 624 -18.43 6.50 -9.52
C ASN A 624 -17.86 6.91 -10.89
N GLU A 625 -18.29 8.04 -11.44
CA GLU A 625 -17.86 8.48 -12.78
C GLU A 625 -16.34 8.68 -12.90
N GLU A 626 -15.70 9.25 -11.87
CA GLU A 626 -14.27 9.52 -11.91
C GLU A 626 -13.43 8.24 -11.95
N LEU A 627 -13.76 7.27 -11.09
CA LEU A 627 -13.08 5.97 -11.09
C LEU A 627 -13.38 5.16 -12.36
N ALA A 628 -14.61 5.24 -12.87
CA ALA A 628 -14.97 4.61 -14.14
C ALA A 628 -14.12 5.16 -15.30
N LYS A 629 -13.95 6.48 -15.40
CA LYS A 629 -13.06 7.11 -16.38
C LYS A 629 -11.61 6.65 -16.22
N HIS A 630 -11.11 6.59 -14.99
CA HIS A 630 -9.76 6.05 -14.69
C HIS A 630 -9.60 4.60 -15.17
N TYR A 631 -10.66 3.80 -15.11
CA TYR A 631 -10.67 2.42 -15.59
C TYR A 631 -11.01 2.26 -17.08
N GLY A 632 -11.32 3.33 -17.79
CA GLY A 632 -11.75 3.28 -19.20
C GLY A 632 -13.19 2.82 -19.41
N MET A 633 -14.05 2.92 -18.40
CA MET A 633 -15.47 2.56 -18.44
C MET A 633 -16.34 3.81 -18.61
N ARG A 634 -17.27 3.79 -19.58
CA ARG A 634 -18.02 4.99 -20.02
C ARG A 634 -19.45 5.09 -19.44
N ASP A 635 -20.03 3.99 -18.95
CA ASP A 635 -21.46 3.92 -18.59
C ASP A 635 -21.80 4.34 -17.14
N VAL A 636 -20.90 5.04 -16.44
CA VAL A 636 -21.09 5.44 -15.04
C VAL A 636 -21.02 6.95 -14.91
N MET A 637 -22.13 7.59 -14.51
CA MET A 637 -22.26 9.06 -14.43
C MET A 637 -22.54 9.57 -13.02
N GLY A 638 -21.90 10.64 -12.57
CA GLY A 638 -22.07 11.26 -11.25
C GLY A 638 -21.15 10.72 -10.15
N SER A 639 -21.10 11.45 -9.04
CA SER A 639 -20.14 11.25 -7.95
C SER A 639 -20.43 10.08 -7.00
N ALA A 640 -21.65 9.56 -7.00
CA ALA A 640 -22.06 8.46 -6.13
C ALA A 640 -21.51 7.11 -6.62
N MET A 641 -20.90 6.35 -5.70
CA MET A 641 -20.50 4.96 -5.93
C MET A 641 -21.73 4.07 -6.16
N ARG A 642 -21.67 3.19 -7.15
CA ARG A 642 -22.73 2.19 -7.43
C ARG A 642 -22.14 0.87 -7.85
N LYS A 643 -22.90 -0.21 -7.64
CA LYS A 643 -22.53 -1.55 -8.11
C LYS A 643 -22.62 -1.58 -9.64
N VAL A 644 -21.55 -2.02 -10.30
CA VAL A 644 -21.41 -2.09 -11.76
C VAL A 644 -20.98 -3.50 -12.13
N SER A 645 -21.57 -4.06 -13.18
CA SER A 645 -21.15 -5.37 -13.71
C SER A 645 -19.81 -5.25 -14.41
N LEU A 646 -18.94 -6.23 -14.20
CA LEU A 646 -17.66 -6.33 -14.86
C LEU A 646 -17.67 -7.34 -16.02
N THR A 647 -18.80 -7.98 -16.37
CA THR A 647 -18.81 -9.13 -17.31
C THR A 647 -18.00 -8.89 -18.59
N GLU A 648 -18.10 -7.70 -19.18
CA GLU A 648 -17.39 -7.27 -20.41
C GLU A 648 -16.01 -6.62 -20.16
N SER A 649 -15.51 -6.65 -18.93
CA SER A 649 -14.25 -6.04 -18.51
C SER A 649 -13.14 -7.08 -18.30
N SER A 650 -11.91 -6.68 -18.57
CA SER A 650 -10.69 -7.39 -18.18
C SER A 650 -10.38 -7.33 -16.67
N ARG A 651 -11.17 -6.56 -15.90
CA ARG A 651 -11.10 -6.48 -14.44
C ARG A 651 -12.05 -7.48 -13.78
N ARG A 652 -11.60 -8.07 -12.69
CA ARG A 652 -12.35 -8.97 -11.79
C ARG A 652 -11.77 -8.86 -10.38
N GLY A 653 -12.63 -8.88 -9.38
CA GLY A 653 -12.25 -8.93 -7.97
C GLY A 653 -11.21 -7.91 -7.51
N LEU A 654 -10.67 -8.19 -6.33
CA LEU A 654 -9.76 -7.32 -5.59
C LEU A 654 -8.46 -7.03 -6.33
N LEU A 655 -7.92 -8.02 -7.06
CA LEU A 655 -6.66 -7.90 -7.78
C LEU A 655 -6.76 -6.99 -9.03
N GLY A 656 -7.99 -6.68 -9.46
CA GLY A 656 -8.28 -5.69 -10.49
C GLY A 656 -8.49 -4.27 -9.97
N HIS A 657 -8.53 -4.06 -8.65
CA HIS A 657 -8.76 -2.75 -8.05
C HIS A 657 -7.50 -1.87 -8.12
N GLY A 658 -7.69 -0.62 -8.52
CA GLY A 658 -6.64 0.38 -8.60
C GLY A 658 -5.98 0.64 -7.25
N SER A 659 -6.71 0.57 -6.13
CA SER A 659 -6.11 0.77 -4.80
C SER A 659 -5.06 -0.29 -4.48
N VAL A 660 -5.30 -1.55 -4.89
CA VAL A 660 -4.35 -2.65 -4.69
C VAL A 660 -3.18 -2.53 -5.66
N LEU A 661 -3.46 -2.26 -6.94
CA LEU A 661 -2.42 -2.11 -7.96
C LEU A 661 -1.47 -0.94 -7.67
N ALA A 662 -1.98 0.14 -7.05
CA ALA A 662 -1.19 1.30 -6.63
C ALA A 662 -0.29 1.01 -5.42
N ILE A 663 -0.83 0.46 -4.32
CA ILE A 663 -0.02 0.17 -3.11
C ILE A 663 1.01 -0.94 -3.34
N THR A 664 0.88 -1.71 -4.42
CA THR A 664 1.80 -2.78 -4.81
C THR A 664 2.74 -2.36 -5.94
N SER A 665 2.91 -1.06 -6.16
CA SER A 665 3.78 -0.49 -7.19
C SER A 665 4.64 0.63 -6.60
N PHE A 666 5.66 1.05 -7.36
CA PHE A 666 6.42 2.27 -7.06
C PHE A 666 5.79 3.46 -7.81
N PRO A 667 5.99 4.71 -7.34
CA PRO A 667 5.61 5.89 -8.11
C PRO A 667 6.18 5.83 -9.53
N GLY A 668 5.34 5.96 -10.55
CA GLY A 668 5.74 5.91 -11.97
C GLY A 668 6.04 4.51 -12.53
N ARG A 669 6.19 3.46 -11.71
CA ARG A 669 6.62 2.13 -12.18
C ARG A 669 5.92 0.96 -11.49
N ALA A 670 5.32 0.08 -12.30
CA ALA A 670 4.74 -1.17 -11.83
C ALA A 670 5.84 -2.16 -11.47
N SER A 671 5.69 -2.91 -10.37
CA SER A 671 6.64 -3.94 -9.96
C SER A 671 5.96 -5.31 -9.83
N PRO A 672 6.26 -6.26 -10.74
CA PRO A 672 5.82 -7.65 -10.59
C PRO A 672 6.25 -8.26 -9.26
N VAL A 673 7.46 -7.96 -8.79
CA VAL A 673 8.00 -8.51 -7.54
C VAL A 673 7.17 -8.06 -6.34
N VAL A 674 6.88 -6.76 -6.24
CA VAL A 674 6.08 -6.21 -5.12
C VAL A 674 4.65 -6.77 -5.16
N ARG A 675 4.03 -6.86 -6.35
CA ARG A 675 2.70 -7.47 -6.53
C ARG A 675 2.66 -8.94 -6.12
N GLY A 676 3.59 -9.74 -6.61
CA GLY A 676 3.68 -11.16 -6.28
C GLY A 676 3.94 -11.41 -4.79
N ASN A 677 4.84 -10.61 -4.19
CA ASN A 677 5.10 -10.68 -2.75
C ASN A 677 3.86 -10.29 -1.94
N TRP A 678 3.12 -9.25 -2.33
CA TRP A 678 1.88 -8.86 -1.66
C TRP A 678 0.81 -9.96 -1.74
N ILE A 679 0.67 -10.64 -2.87
CA ILE A 679 -0.25 -11.79 -2.99
C ILE A 679 0.14 -12.89 -2.00
N LEU A 680 1.42 -13.28 -1.97
CA LEU A 680 1.87 -14.35 -1.08
C LEU A 680 1.77 -13.98 0.41
N SER A 681 2.21 -12.78 0.78
CA SER A 681 2.29 -12.35 2.18
C SER A 681 0.95 -11.86 2.74
N THR A 682 0.28 -10.95 2.04
CA THR A 682 -0.94 -10.29 2.52
C THR A 682 -2.17 -11.16 2.29
N LEU A 683 -2.33 -11.69 1.07
CA LEU A 683 -3.55 -12.36 0.64
C LEU A 683 -3.57 -13.85 1.00
N LEU A 684 -2.45 -14.57 0.81
CA LEU A 684 -2.36 -16.01 1.07
C LEU A 684 -1.74 -16.37 2.43
N GLY A 685 -1.09 -15.44 3.13
CA GLY A 685 -0.44 -15.73 4.40
C GLY A 685 0.74 -16.72 4.30
N THR A 686 1.34 -16.83 3.11
CA THR A 686 2.52 -17.65 2.83
C THR A 686 3.67 -16.75 2.36
N PRO A 687 4.14 -15.81 3.20
CA PRO A 687 5.17 -14.86 2.80
C PRO A 687 6.43 -15.60 2.33
N PRO A 688 7.10 -15.14 1.26
CA PRO A 688 8.43 -15.63 0.95
C PRO A 688 9.39 -15.27 2.11
N PRO A 689 10.49 -16.01 2.26
CA PRO A 689 11.50 -15.64 3.25
C PRO A 689 12.03 -14.22 3.00
N PRO A 690 12.47 -13.50 4.05
CA PRO A 690 13.05 -12.17 3.88
C PRO A 690 14.27 -12.23 2.94
N PRO A 691 14.49 -11.19 2.12
CA PRO A 691 15.65 -11.15 1.24
C PRO A 691 16.95 -11.15 2.06
N PRO A 692 18.07 -11.66 1.51
CA PRO A 692 19.37 -11.54 2.16
C PRO A 692 19.74 -10.07 2.40
N PRO A 693 20.48 -9.74 3.47
CA PRO A 693 20.96 -8.39 3.71
C PRO A 693 21.79 -7.86 2.53
N ASN A 694 21.64 -6.58 2.18
CA ASN A 694 22.44 -5.86 1.18
C ASN A 694 22.34 -6.37 -0.28
N VAL A 695 21.24 -7.00 -0.67
CA VAL A 695 21.00 -7.39 -2.07
C VAL A 695 20.06 -6.38 -2.74
N SER A 696 20.54 -5.70 -3.78
CA SER A 696 19.75 -4.83 -4.65
C SER A 696 18.72 -5.61 -5.50
N GLU A 697 17.64 -4.96 -5.98
CA GLU A 697 16.61 -5.61 -6.84
C GLU A 697 17.24 -6.29 -8.06
N PHE A 698 18.31 -5.70 -8.60
CA PHE A 698 19.16 -6.25 -9.65
C PHE A 698 20.62 -6.00 -9.31
N ASP A 699 21.52 -6.91 -9.71
CA ASP A 699 22.95 -6.60 -9.85
C ASP A 699 23.07 -5.42 -10.83
N GLU A 700 24.00 -4.48 -10.59
CA GLU A 700 24.25 -3.30 -11.42
C GLU A 700 24.31 -3.66 -12.91
N ARG A 701 24.96 -4.79 -13.25
CA ARG A 701 25.09 -5.30 -14.62
C ARG A 701 23.77 -5.69 -15.32
N ILE A 702 22.69 -5.87 -14.56
CA ILE A 702 21.33 -6.14 -15.05
C ILE A 702 20.47 -4.89 -14.92
N ALA A 703 20.66 -4.11 -13.85
CA ALA A 703 19.97 -2.84 -13.60
C ALA A 703 20.19 -1.86 -14.77
N ASP A 704 21.45 -1.74 -15.21
CA ASP A 704 21.91 -0.78 -16.23
C ASP A 704 21.60 -1.20 -17.67
N ARG A 705 20.91 -2.35 -17.87
CA ARG A 705 20.52 -2.84 -19.19
C ARG A 705 19.17 -2.30 -19.62
N ASP A 706 19.14 -1.04 -20.04
CA ASP A 706 17.90 -0.35 -20.43
C ASP A 706 17.22 -0.91 -21.68
N ASN A 707 17.94 -1.71 -22.47
CA ASN A 707 17.38 -2.47 -23.58
C ASN A 707 16.49 -3.67 -23.15
N LEU A 708 16.50 -4.06 -21.88
CA LEU A 708 15.71 -5.16 -21.35
C LEU A 708 14.45 -4.66 -20.66
N SER A 709 13.31 -5.30 -20.94
CA SER A 709 12.10 -5.12 -20.15
C SER A 709 12.32 -5.57 -18.69
N GLN A 710 11.53 -5.03 -17.77
CA GLN A 710 11.56 -5.44 -16.35
C GLN A 710 11.43 -6.97 -16.17
N ARG A 711 10.64 -7.62 -17.03
CA ARG A 711 10.49 -9.08 -17.06
C ARG A 711 11.77 -9.78 -17.50
N GLU A 712 12.41 -9.31 -18.57
CA GLU A 712 13.70 -9.84 -19.03
C GLU A 712 14.80 -9.63 -17.97
N LYS A 713 14.83 -8.46 -17.31
CA LYS A 713 15.73 -8.18 -16.16
C LYS A 713 15.51 -9.20 -15.03
N LEU A 714 14.26 -9.47 -14.64
CA LEU A 714 13.92 -10.48 -13.62
C LEU A 714 14.26 -11.91 -14.05
N GLN A 715 14.05 -12.25 -15.32
CA GLN A 715 14.43 -13.57 -15.84
C GLN A 715 15.95 -13.78 -15.79
N LEU A 716 16.75 -12.74 -16.04
CA LEU A 716 18.21 -12.80 -15.85
C LEU A 716 18.58 -12.88 -14.37
N HIS A 717 17.90 -12.12 -13.51
CA HIS A 717 18.11 -12.17 -12.05
C HIS A 717 17.86 -13.57 -11.49
N ARG A 718 16.85 -14.27 -12.03
CA ARG A 718 16.52 -15.66 -11.73
C ARG A 718 17.56 -16.69 -12.18
N ASN A 719 18.61 -16.31 -12.92
CA ASN A 719 19.71 -17.23 -13.19
C ASN A 719 20.55 -17.50 -11.92
N ASN A 720 20.46 -16.65 -10.89
CA ASN A 720 21.07 -16.93 -9.60
C ASN A 720 20.20 -17.94 -8.83
N PRO A 721 20.74 -19.12 -8.47
CA PRO A 721 20.05 -20.11 -7.64
C PRO A 721 19.33 -19.57 -6.40
N ASN A 722 19.98 -18.69 -5.65
CA ASN A 722 19.46 -18.16 -4.39
C ASN A 722 18.24 -17.26 -4.64
N CYS A 723 18.24 -16.53 -5.76
CA CYS A 723 17.12 -15.67 -6.15
C CYS A 723 15.99 -16.47 -6.78
N TYR A 724 16.31 -17.48 -7.61
CA TYR A 724 15.34 -18.32 -8.30
C TYR A 724 14.35 -18.97 -7.33
N ALA A 725 14.83 -19.43 -6.18
CA ALA A 725 14.03 -20.24 -5.28
C ALA A 725 12.81 -19.48 -4.71
N CYS A 726 12.93 -18.17 -4.47
CA CYS A 726 11.81 -17.30 -4.10
C CYS A 726 11.10 -16.73 -5.32
N HIS A 727 11.84 -16.22 -6.30
CA HIS A 727 11.27 -15.56 -7.49
C HIS A 727 10.50 -16.50 -8.40
N SER A 728 10.76 -17.82 -8.35
CA SER A 728 9.95 -18.83 -9.04
C SER A 728 8.50 -18.87 -8.56
N GLN A 729 8.20 -18.38 -7.34
CA GLN A 729 6.83 -18.24 -6.82
C GLN A 729 6.32 -16.80 -6.97
N ILE A 730 7.17 -15.80 -6.71
CA ILE A 730 6.78 -14.38 -6.72
C ILE A 730 6.47 -13.89 -8.13
N ASP A 731 7.40 -14.10 -9.06
CA ASP A 731 7.35 -13.46 -10.38
C ASP A 731 6.17 -13.90 -11.23
N PRO A 732 5.80 -15.20 -11.30
CA PRO A 732 4.61 -15.63 -12.05
C PRO A 732 3.32 -14.91 -11.61
N LEU A 733 3.13 -14.75 -10.29
CA LEU A 733 1.98 -14.05 -9.74
C LEU A 733 2.01 -12.56 -10.12
N GLY A 734 3.18 -11.93 -10.02
CA GLY A 734 3.37 -10.53 -10.40
C GLY A 734 3.15 -10.25 -11.89
N PHE A 735 3.70 -11.10 -12.77
CA PHE A 735 3.60 -10.96 -14.22
C PHE A 735 2.15 -11.05 -14.70
N SER A 736 1.33 -11.87 -14.06
CA SER A 736 -0.10 -11.97 -14.40
C SER A 736 -0.87 -10.66 -14.25
N LEU A 737 -0.32 -9.68 -13.52
CA LEU A 737 -0.89 -8.34 -13.36
C LEU A 737 -0.19 -7.28 -14.21
N SER A 738 0.76 -7.63 -15.08
CA SER A 738 1.52 -6.67 -15.90
C SER A 738 0.67 -5.93 -16.95
N GLN A 739 -0.53 -6.41 -17.23
CA GLN A 739 -1.56 -5.71 -18.02
C GLN A 739 -2.03 -4.39 -17.39
N PHE A 740 -1.72 -4.13 -16.12
CA PHE A 740 -2.05 -2.89 -15.43
C PHE A 740 -0.79 -2.05 -15.16
N ASP A 741 -0.90 -0.74 -15.36
CA ASP A 741 0.12 0.23 -14.97
C ASP A 741 0.25 0.34 -13.43
N TRP A 742 1.17 1.17 -12.99
CA TRP A 742 1.51 1.34 -11.58
C TRP A 742 0.39 1.96 -10.73
N TYR A 743 -0.61 2.60 -11.35
CA TYR A 743 -1.77 3.17 -10.66
C TYR A 743 -3.08 2.49 -11.05
N GLY A 744 -2.97 1.30 -11.62
CA GLY A 744 -4.07 0.41 -11.93
C GLY A 744 -4.84 0.71 -13.21
N ARG A 745 -4.36 1.57 -14.11
CA ARG A 745 -4.94 1.73 -15.46
C ARG A 745 -4.58 0.53 -16.33
N TYR A 746 -5.46 0.15 -17.24
CA TYR A 746 -5.20 -0.95 -18.16
C TYR A 746 -4.26 -0.47 -19.29
N ARG A 747 -3.25 -1.29 -19.65
CA ARG A 747 -2.27 -0.96 -20.70
C ARG A 747 -2.54 -1.79 -21.97
N PRO A 748 -2.96 -1.17 -23.08
CA PRO A 748 -3.06 -1.87 -24.37
C PRO A 748 -1.66 -2.12 -24.98
N GLY A 749 -1.51 -3.18 -25.78
CA GLY A 749 -0.30 -3.46 -26.59
C GLY A 749 0.49 -4.73 -26.25
N ARG A 750 1.05 -5.42 -27.27
CA ARG A 750 1.70 -6.74 -27.15
C ARG A 750 2.89 -6.80 -26.17
N ARG A 751 3.70 -5.73 -26.07
CA ARG A 751 4.87 -5.66 -25.16
C ARG A 751 4.49 -5.62 -23.67
N HIS A 752 3.26 -5.22 -23.35
CA HIS A 752 2.72 -5.14 -21.99
C HIS A 752 1.72 -6.26 -21.65
N GLN A 753 1.53 -7.21 -22.58
CA GLN A 753 0.55 -8.31 -22.49
C GLN A 753 1.16 -9.69 -22.21
N ASP A 754 2.49 -9.86 -22.14
CA ASP A 754 3.07 -11.14 -21.66
C ASP A 754 2.86 -11.28 -20.15
N THR A 755 1.64 -11.71 -19.83
CA THR A 755 1.14 -11.92 -18.46
C THR A 755 1.26 -13.38 -18.03
N LYS A 756 1.81 -14.24 -18.89
CA LYS A 756 1.93 -15.67 -18.63
C LYS A 756 3.07 -15.95 -17.65
N GLY A 757 2.82 -16.85 -16.71
CA GLY A 757 3.78 -17.34 -15.73
C GLY A 757 3.50 -18.79 -15.36
N THR A 758 4.47 -19.47 -14.75
CA THR A 758 4.31 -20.85 -14.27
C THR A 758 4.90 -20.97 -12.87
N LEU A 759 4.06 -21.43 -11.93
CA LEU A 759 4.44 -21.68 -10.55
C LEU A 759 5.26 -22.98 -10.44
N PRO A 760 6.00 -23.21 -9.32
CA PRO A 760 6.87 -24.39 -9.19
C PRO A 760 6.14 -25.74 -9.18
N ASP A 761 4.84 -25.74 -8.88
CA ASP A 761 3.96 -26.91 -8.95
C ASP A 761 3.51 -27.24 -10.38
N GLY A 762 3.81 -26.37 -11.36
CA GLY A 762 3.39 -26.50 -12.75
C GLY A 762 2.12 -25.71 -13.10
N THR A 763 1.48 -25.07 -12.12
CA THR A 763 0.28 -24.26 -12.34
C THR A 763 0.61 -23.08 -13.26
N VAL A 764 -0.10 -22.97 -14.38
CA VAL A 764 0.06 -21.86 -15.34
C VAL A 764 -0.90 -20.74 -14.97
N VAL A 765 -0.37 -19.52 -14.85
CA VAL A 765 -1.15 -18.29 -14.67
C VAL A 765 -1.01 -17.42 -15.92
N ASP A 766 -2.11 -16.84 -16.39
CA ASP A 766 -2.11 -15.97 -17.56
C ASP A 766 -3.16 -14.86 -17.36
N GLY A 767 -2.67 -13.63 -17.24
CA GLY A 767 -3.46 -12.47 -16.88
C GLY A 767 -4.16 -12.57 -15.51
N LEU A 768 -4.92 -11.52 -15.19
CA LEU A 768 -5.72 -11.45 -13.96
C LEU A 768 -6.73 -12.61 -13.84
N ALA A 769 -7.38 -12.99 -14.94
CA ALA A 769 -8.37 -14.07 -14.92
C ALA A 769 -7.75 -15.43 -14.62
N GLY A 770 -6.61 -15.75 -15.25
CA GLY A 770 -5.86 -16.98 -14.98
C GLY A 770 -5.27 -17.01 -13.57
N LEU A 771 -4.80 -15.86 -13.05
CA LEU A 771 -4.35 -15.74 -11.66
C LEU A 771 -5.47 -16.05 -10.66
N SER A 772 -6.63 -15.42 -10.83
CA SER A 772 -7.77 -15.59 -9.93
C SER A 772 -8.24 -17.04 -9.92
N LYS A 773 -8.33 -17.65 -11.11
CA LYS A 773 -8.64 -19.08 -11.26
C LYS A 773 -7.61 -19.97 -10.56
N ALA A 774 -6.32 -19.75 -10.78
CA ALA A 774 -5.27 -20.55 -10.17
C ALA A 774 -5.32 -20.49 -8.64
N ILE A 775 -5.53 -19.32 -8.05
CA ILE A 775 -5.66 -19.19 -6.60
C ILE A 775 -6.91 -19.92 -6.10
N ASN A 776 -8.07 -19.74 -6.74
CA ASN A 776 -9.32 -20.41 -6.35
C ASN A 776 -9.22 -21.95 -6.46
N GLU A 777 -8.51 -22.47 -7.46
CA GLU A 777 -8.42 -23.92 -7.68
C GLU A 777 -7.35 -24.60 -6.82
N THR A 778 -6.21 -23.93 -6.55
CA THR A 778 -5.06 -24.60 -5.91
C THR A 778 -4.65 -24.01 -4.56
N ARG A 779 -5.08 -22.78 -4.22
CA ARG A 779 -4.64 -22.04 -3.02
C ARG A 779 -5.79 -21.45 -2.20
N LEU A 780 -7.04 -21.85 -2.44
CA LEU A 780 -8.21 -21.32 -1.75
C LEU A 780 -8.13 -21.52 -0.22
N ASN A 781 -7.60 -22.65 0.24
CA ASN A 781 -7.39 -22.92 1.66
C ASN A 781 -6.45 -21.90 2.33
N ASP A 782 -5.42 -21.44 1.61
CA ASP A 782 -4.48 -20.43 2.12
C ASP A 782 -5.18 -19.07 2.28
N LEU A 783 -5.97 -18.67 1.27
CA LEU A 783 -6.81 -17.46 1.34
C LEU A 783 -7.77 -17.51 2.55
N ASN A 784 -8.48 -18.63 2.71
CA ASN A 784 -9.47 -18.80 3.78
C ASN A 784 -8.81 -18.79 5.16
N ARG A 785 -7.66 -19.48 5.31
CA ARG A 785 -6.87 -19.47 6.54
C ARG A 785 -6.35 -18.07 6.85
N GLN A 786 -5.85 -17.34 5.86
CA GLN A 786 -5.33 -15.99 6.05
C GLN A 786 -6.43 -15.01 6.46
N LEU A 787 -7.58 -15.03 5.78
CA LEU A 787 -8.73 -14.19 6.16
C LEU A 787 -9.23 -14.54 7.57
N THR A 788 -9.34 -15.83 7.89
CA THR A 788 -9.71 -16.30 9.25
C THR A 788 -8.73 -15.77 10.30
N THR A 789 -7.43 -15.92 10.07
CA THR A 789 -6.36 -15.45 10.95
C THR A 789 -6.43 -13.93 11.16
N LYS A 790 -6.58 -13.17 10.06
CA LYS A 790 -6.63 -11.70 10.11
C LYS A 790 -7.91 -11.21 10.78
N MET A 791 -9.06 -11.80 10.47
CA MET A 791 -10.33 -11.41 11.09
C MET A 791 -10.37 -11.75 12.58
N LEU A 792 -9.84 -12.91 13.00
CA LEU A 792 -9.72 -13.27 14.40
C LEU A 792 -8.79 -12.30 15.15
N SER A 793 -7.62 -11.97 14.60
CA SER A 793 -6.71 -10.98 15.19
C SER A 793 -7.36 -9.61 15.35
N TYR A 794 -8.11 -9.15 14.34
CA TYR A 794 -8.85 -7.89 14.40
C TYR A 794 -9.98 -7.94 15.45
N ALA A 795 -10.72 -9.04 15.52
CA ALA A 795 -11.82 -9.23 16.47
C ALA A 795 -11.33 -9.22 17.92
N LEU A 796 -10.17 -9.84 18.18
CA LEU A 796 -9.55 -9.91 19.51
C LEU A 796 -8.69 -8.68 19.85
N GLY A 797 -8.40 -7.79 18.91
CA GLY A 797 -7.57 -6.61 19.16
C GLY A 797 -6.16 -6.95 19.67
N ARG A 798 -5.59 -8.09 19.26
CA ARG A 798 -4.24 -8.53 19.62
C ARG A 798 -3.58 -9.34 18.51
N GLN A 799 -2.26 -9.50 18.61
CA GLN A 799 -1.52 -10.49 17.84
C GLN A 799 -1.97 -11.90 18.27
N LEU A 800 -2.12 -12.78 17.29
CA LEU A 800 -2.37 -14.20 17.55
C LEU A 800 -1.05 -14.90 17.84
N GLU A 801 -1.10 -15.81 18.80
CA GLU A 801 0.03 -16.57 19.30
C GLU A 801 -0.13 -18.06 18.96
N TYR A 802 0.88 -18.86 19.29
CA TYR A 802 0.89 -20.29 18.98
C TYR A 802 -0.32 -21.07 19.54
N TYR A 803 -0.88 -20.62 20.67
CA TYR A 803 -2.05 -21.23 21.30
C TYR A 803 -3.38 -20.93 20.58
N ASP A 804 -3.42 -19.94 19.69
CA ASP A 804 -4.61 -19.62 18.89
C ASP A 804 -4.78 -20.56 17.69
N GLU A 805 -3.76 -21.35 17.35
CA GLU A 805 -3.73 -22.21 16.16
C GLU A 805 -4.83 -23.29 16.18
N ALA A 806 -5.16 -23.85 17.36
CA ALA A 806 -6.29 -24.77 17.50
C ALA A 806 -7.61 -24.11 17.07
N THR A 807 -7.82 -22.85 17.49
CA THR A 807 -9.01 -22.09 17.11
C THR A 807 -9.02 -21.83 15.61
N ILE A 808 -7.91 -21.38 15.02
CA ILE A 808 -7.82 -21.12 13.57
C ILE A 808 -8.15 -22.38 12.77
N ARG A 809 -7.59 -23.54 13.15
CA ARG A 809 -7.83 -24.82 12.47
C ARG A 809 -9.29 -25.25 12.57
N SER A 810 -9.90 -25.13 13.75
CA SER A 810 -11.32 -25.42 13.94
C SER A 810 -12.19 -24.51 13.08
N LEU A 811 -11.93 -23.19 13.08
CA LEU A 811 -12.68 -22.23 12.28
C LEU A 811 -12.60 -22.53 10.79
N VAL A 812 -11.41 -22.85 10.26
CA VAL A 812 -11.23 -23.18 8.84
C VAL A 812 -11.96 -24.48 8.48
N ALA A 813 -11.89 -25.52 9.32
CA ALA A 813 -12.59 -26.78 9.10
C ALA A 813 -14.13 -26.60 9.14
N ASP A 814 -14.64 -25.81 10.10
CA ASP A 814 -16.06 -25.51 10.19
C ASP A 814 -16.54 -24.67 8.99
N LEU A 815 -15.71 -23.76 8.49
CA LEU A 815 -16.00 -22.94 7.32
C LEU A 815 -16.09 -23.73 6.02
N GLU A 816 -15.31 -24.80 5.86
CA GLU A 816 -15.39 -25.68 4.70
C GLU A 816 -16.83 -26.23 4.56
N ASN A 817 -17.42 -26.66 5.67
CA ASN A 817 -18.82 -27.12 5.74
C ASN A 817 -19.84 -25.99 5.48
N LYS A 818 -19.42 -24.73 5.56
CA LYS A 818 -20.22 -23.53 5.31
C LYS A 818 -19.90 -22.86 3.97
N GLN A 819 -19.17 -23.55 3.08
CA GLN A 819 -18.77 -23.04 1.76
C GLN A 819 -17.99 -21.72 1.86
N TYR A 820 -17.18 -21.55 2.90
CA TYR A 820 -16.30 -20.38 3.09
C TYR A 820 -17.03 -19.03 3.02
N ARG A 821 -18.26 -18.95 3.55
CA ARG A 821 -19.04 -17.71 3.58
C ARG A 821 -18.57 -16.75 4.68
N ILE A 822 -18.52 -15.45 4.37
CA ILE A 822 -17.94 -14.46 5.28
C ILE A 822 -18.79 -14.22 6.53
N ARG A 823 -20.13 -14.17 6.46
CA ARG A 823 -20.93 -14.04 7.70
C ARG A 823 -20.78 -15.28 8.56
N SER A 824 -20.68 -16.46 7.95
CA SER A 824 -20.42 -17.70 8.67
C SER A 824 -19.12 -17.64 9.48
N LEU A 825 -18.05 -17.05 8.94
CA LEU A 825 -16.80 -16.82 9.69
C LEU A 825 -17.04 -15.93 10.92
N ILE A 826 -17.77 -14.82 10.75
CA ILE A 826 -18.06 -13.89 11.84
C ILE A 826 -18.87 -14.60 12.95
N HIS A 827 -19.89 -15.38 12.58
CA HIS A 827 -20.68 -16.18 13.52
C HIS A 827 -19.84 -17.20 14.27
N LEU A 828 -18.90 -17.86 13.59
CA LEU A 828 -18.00 -18.83 14.21
C LEU A 828 -17.01 -18.14 15.16
N ILE A 829 -16.40 -17.01 14.76
CA ILE A 829 -15.45 -16.25 15.60
C ILE A 829 -16.10 -15.85 16.93
N VAL A 830 -17.31 -15.31 16.93
CA VAL A 830 -17.94 -14.85 18.18
C VAL A 830 -18.32 -15.98 19.13
N GLN A 831 -18.32 -17.22 18.64
CA GLN A 831 -18.62 -18.43 19.41
C GLN A 831 -17.36 -19.09 20.00
N THR A 832 -16.16 -18.65 19.62
CA THR A 832 -14.92 -19.24 20.13
C THR A 832 -14.66 -18.85 21.57
N GLU A 833 -13.94 -19.72 22.28
CA GLU A 833 -13.52 -19.42 23.65
C GLU A 833 -12.59 -18.21 23.73
N CYS A 834 -11.66 -18.04 22.77
CA CYS A 834 -10.76 -16.88 22.75
C CYS A 834 -11.50 -15.55 22.58
N PHE A 835 -12.69 -15.55 21.97
CA PHE A 835 -13.53 -14.36 21.87
C PHE A 835 -14.42 -14.15 23.10
N GLN A 836 -14.85 -15.22 23.78
CA GLN A 836 -15.74 -15.15 24.96
C GLN A 836 -14.99 -15.06 26.30
N LYS A 837 -13.70 -15.34 26.31
CA LYS A 837 -12.83 -15.32 27.49
C LYS A 837 -11.65 -14.37 27.31
N ASN A 838 -11.03 -14.01 28.42
CA ASN A 838 -9.75 -13.31 28.48
C ASN A 838 -8.93 -13.90 29.64
N ASP A 839 -7.82 -14.57 29.32
CA ASP A 839 -6.95 -15.20 30.30
C ASP A 839 -5.87 -14.23 30.79
N GLN A 840 -6.07 -13.67 31.99
CA GLN A 840 -5.12 -12.76 32.62
C GLN A 840 -4.02 -13.47 33.44
N ARG A 841 -3.93 -14.81 33.40
CA ARG A 841 -2.84 -15.53 34.05
C ARG A 841 -1.50 -15.14 33.41
N SER A 842 -0.49 -14.90 34.25
CA SER A 842 0.86 -14.53 33.80
C SER A 842 1.41 -15.54 32.79
N GLU A 843 1.95 -15.05 31.67
CA GLU A 843 2.55 -15.87 30.59
C GLU A 843 3.55 -16.90 31.12
N LEU A 844 4.36 -16.51 32.11
CA LEU A 844 5.37 -17.37 32.74
C LEU A 844 4.79 -18.54 33.56
N LEU A 845 3.58 -18.40 34.10
CA LEU A 845 2.94 -19.43 34.92
C LEU A 845 2.08 -20.39 34.07
N ALA A 846 1.47 -19.88 33.00
CA ALA A 846 0.66 -20.67 32.08
C ALA A 846 1.52 -21.64 31.25
N ASP A 847 2.69 -21.21 30.78
CA ASP A 847 3.58 -22.07 29.98
C ASP A 847 4.12 -23.25 30.80
N GLN A 848 4.37 -23.11 32.11
CA GLN A 848 4.83 -24.24 32.94
C GLN A 848 3.72 -25.24 33.30
N ALA A 849 2.46 -24.80 33.34
CA ALA A 849 1.33 -25.63 33.71
C ALA A 849 0.69 -26.37 32.51
N SER A 850 0.73 -25.77 31.32
CA SER A 850 0.13 -26.33 30.09
C SER A 850 1.04 -27.33 29.38
N ILE A 851 2.33 -27.36 29.74
CA ILE A 851 3.38 -28.23 29.16
C ILE A 851 3.58 -29.52 29.99
N ARG A 852 2.92 -29.66 31.14
CA ARG A 852 2.84 -30.91 31.92
C ARG A 852 1.60 -31.69 31.55
#